data_AF-A0A5N7J8E5-F1
#
_entry.id   AF-A0A5N7J8E5-F1
#
_cell.length_a   1.000
_cell.length_b   1.000
_cell.length_c   1.000
_cell.angle_alpha   90.00
_cell.angle_beta   90.00
_cell.angle_gamma   90.00
#
_symmetry.space_group_name_H-M   'P 1'
#
loop_
_entity.id
_entity.type
_entity.pdbx_description
1 polymer ?
#
loop_
_entity_poly.entity_id
_entity_poly.type
_entity_poly.pdbx_seq_one_letter_code
_entity_poly.pdbx_strand_id
1 'polypeptide(L)'
;YDSYGRILTKTDGNKNTSKYEYDVESEDQDKQGKEPVIVTTNSNYVYRYEYDEVGRNTSIETDYGTIEFGYNNLNYVSEIKDGNGNKTTKSYDKMGNLIRVETPNGGNYSYKYDHMDRLLAIKNPMGFIEKNIRDSEGNIIKEVNPNYFDEDLQNGLGIEYVYDKDNRKIKTLYPDDGVERFVLDANGNVIKHISPEYYNAKTDDGLGYSYIYDSMNRLASIINEEGIIDKTFEYDLHGNIIKEIDSEGNATLFKYDLLGNLIEKRVPVEKEKYNLTCYYYDENSNKILEKHGTDLVNKEQYCNYYHEIYFEYDKENRLIEVKDKHGAKARYKYDSINNKTYESFKINDTTEKIVHYIYDKAGNLIEKKEEIDGKFISPENKDKNIWAITKYEYDKNGNTTKIITPKGFEIGRVYDVIDRVIEQYEKDEINNIFRSHVYKYDKASNIIALSEYSGKDARLINKKYSSENDYNIKALDRYEKVKENKKLFEELKFEEDKKSKGYTYDSQDRLTHFKNISGNITRLIYDKNDRIIKQILPEQYDESTDDGLGTTYIYNLKGQVIQVKNALGETVTRNTYDPKGNMETSIDGENNKVEYTYTLLGQIKDIVTPNSRKENKIAQSYKYDARGNITGITEGNGNQTSYMLDDWGRITQIVTPEGAAEKYTYDYAGNIITTTDANGGTITYSYNSLGQVSEIKDQEGNSEFFYYDEEGNLSKQLDRNENIVDRVYNIDKNIVSVKAYKNHKKTIEEISKEQKILNIIDQRYNYNEDGTLKNAYTGNMLYEYNFNDEGMLESKSASGRILLNYAYDKNNNIKTIKDITGKSSIYRYDDTNRVKEIKDNNENTLVNYDYFKNDDIKTINYGNGLKSNYSYDGDGNIESLVTVTSTGEVLVDYNYVYDLNGNRIEKTSSKHKNHYTYDSMNRLKDSSYDERQESFTYDKVGNRLTKTTNNITDKYVYNVKNQLKELHQDSGTNFFTYDKQG
;
A
#
# COMPACT_ATOMS: atom_id res chain seq x y z
N TYR A 1 -34.36 -27.51 -28.01
CA TYR A 1 -33.55 -28.33 -28.93
C TYR A 1 -34.30 -28.51 -30.25
N ASP A 2 -33.60 -28.74 -31.35
CA ASP A 2 -34.21 -29.15 -32.62
C ASP A 2 -34.38 -30.69 -32.72
N SER A 3 -34.79 -31.20 -33.88
CA SER A 3 -34.97 -32.65 -34.13
C SER A 3 -33.67 -33.47 -34.06
N TYR A 4 -32.51 -32.80 -34.08
CA TYR A 4 -31.19 -33.42 -34.03
C TYR A 4 -30.56 -33.35 -32.62
N GLY A 5 -31.27 -32.82 -31.63
CA GLY A 5 -30.76 -32.68 -30.27
C GLY A 5 -29.78 -31.52 -30.10
N ARG A 6 -29.76 -30.55 -31.03
CA ARG A 6 -28.96 -29.33 -30.95
C ARG A 6 -29.68 -28.25 -30.17
N ILE A 7 -28.96 -27.46 -29.37
CA ILE A 7 -29.53 -26.41 -28.53
C ILE A 7 -29.94 -25.26 -29.45
N LEU A 8 -31.22 -24.93 -29.61
CA LEU A 8 -31.64 -23.72 -30.35
C LEU A 8 -31.67 -22.49 -29.44
N THR A 9 -32.00 -22.73 -28.17
CA THR A 9 -32.16 -21.73 -27.14
C THR A 9 -31.73 -22.31 -25.80
N LYS A 10 -31.03 -21.53 -25.00
CA LYS A 10 -30.72 -21.85 -23.60
C LYS A 10 -31.30 -20.74 -22.74
N THR A 11 -32.10 -21.12 -21.75
CA THR A 11 -32.73 -20.18 -20.82
C THR A 11 -32.08 -20.35 -19.45
N ASP A 12 -31.61 -19.25 -18.86
CA ASP A 12 -31.08 -19.24 -17.50
C ASP A 12 -32.19 -19.21 -16.44
N GLY A 13 -31.83 -19.26 -15.15
CA GLY A 13 -32.78 -19.17 -14.04
C GLY A 13 -33.61 -17.89 -14.12
N ASN A 14 -32.99 -16.75 -14.44
CA ASN A 14 -33.67 -15.47 -14.62
C ASN A 14 -34.50 -15.33 -15.91
N LYS A 15 -34.71 -16.42 -16.66
CA LYS A 15 -35.48 -16.48 -17.92
C LYS A 15 -34.88 -15.67 -19.08
N ASN A 16 -33.62 -15.27 -18.98
CA ASN A 16 -32.89 -14.74 -20.12
C ASN A 16 -32.56 -15.89 -21.08
N THR A 17 -32.65 -15.63 -22.39
CA THR A 17 -32.51 -16.67 -23.41
C THR A 17 -31.41 -16.31 -24.40
N SER A 18 -30.38 -17.16 -24.50
CA SER A 18 -29.42 -17.13 -25.58
C SER A 18 -29.91 -17.98 -26.74
N LYS A 19 -29.58 -17.59 -27.96
CA LYS A 19 -29.97 -18.26 -29.20
C LYS A 19 -28.75 -18.82 -29.91
N TYR A 20 -28.95 -19.95 -30.55
CA TYR A 20 -27.91 -20.70 -31.23
C TYR A 20 -28.43 -21.06 -32.61
N GLU A 21 -27.70 -20.63 -33.64
CA GLU A 21 -28.04 -20.90 -35.04
C GLU A 21 -26.97 -21.81 -35.63
N TYR A 22 -27.39 -22.68 -36.53
CA TYR A 22 -26.58 -23.74 -37.12
C TYR A 22 -26.64 -23.65 -38.64
N ASP A 23 -25.57 -24.04 -39.31
CA ASP A 23 -25.58 -24.16 -40.77
C ASP A 23 -26.51 -25.31 -41.21
N VAL A 24 -27.34 -25.04 -42.21
CA VAL A 24 -28.40 -25.91 -42.74
C VAL A 24 -28.14 -26.38 -44.17
N GLU A 25 -27.06 -25.92 -44.84
CA GLU A 25 -26.80 -26.17 -46.26
C GLU A 25 -25.74 -27.28 -46.56
N SER A 26 -25.46 -28.18 -45.62
CA SER A 26 -24.58 -29.33 -45.89
C SER A 26 -25.34 -30.53 -46.48
N GLU A 27 -24.92 -31.02 -47.66
CA GLU A 27 -25.46 -32.19 -48.36
C GLU A 27 -25.12 -33.54 -47.68
N ASP A 28 -24.25 -33.54 -46.68
CA ASP A 28 -23.77 -34.75 -45.98
C ASP A 28 -24.47 -34.90 -44.62
N GLN A 29 -25.40 -35.87 -44.52
CA GLN A 29 -26.27 -36.07 -43.35
C GLN A 29 -25.50 -36.35 -42.04
N ASP A 30 -24.28 -36.90 -42.12
CA ASP A 30 -23.45 -37.21 -40.94
C ASP A 30 -22.63 -36.00 -40.43
N LYS A 31 -22.52 -34.92 -41.23
CA LYS A 31 -21.75 -33.70 -40.94
C LYS A 31 -22.61 -32.44 -40.73
N GLN A 32 -23.94 -32.55 -40.75
CA GLN A 32 -24.84 -31.41 -40.55
C GLN A 32 -24.58 -30.68 -39.22
N GLY A 33 -24.03 -29.47 -39.32
CA GLY A 33 -23.84 -28.42 -38.30
C GLY A 33 -24.09 -28.83 -36.85
N LYS A 34 -23.20 -29.64 -36.24
CA LYS A 34 -23.33 -30.05 -34.83
C LYS A 34 -23.05 -28.90 -33.86
N GLU A 35 -22.20 -27.97 -34.27
CA GLU A 35 -21.78 -26.80 -33.51
C GLU A 35 -22.46 -25.52 -34.05
N PRO A 36 -22.78 -24.54 -33.18
CA PRO A 36 -23.47 -23.32 -33.57
C PRO A 36 -22.54 -22.37 -34.35
N VAL A 37 -22.98 -21.90 -35.52
CA VAL A 37 -22.25 -20.89 -36.33
C VAL A 37 -22.53 -19.46 -35.87
N ILE A 38 -23.64 -19.23 -35.19
CA ILE A 38 -23.96 -17.95 -34.56
C ILE A 38 -24.50 -18.22 -33.16
N VAL A 39 -23.91 -17.58 -32.16
CA VAL A 39 -24.44 -17.52 -30.80
C VAL A 39 -24.81 -16.09 -30.50
N THR A 40 -26.09 -15.86 -30.22
CA THR A 40 -26.58 -14.58 -29.71
C THR A 40 -26.80 -14.72 -28.21
N THR A 41 -26.06 -13.98 -27.41
CA THR A 41 -26.15 -14.06 -25.94
C THR A 41 -27.42 -13.41 -25.41
N ASN A 42 -27.64 -13.49 -24.10
CA ASN A 42 -28.78 -12.92 -23.41
C ASN A 42 -28.91 -11.39 -23.59
N SER A 43 -27.78 -10.71 -23.77
CA SER A 43 -27.64 -9.27 -24.01
C SER A 43 -27.55 -8.91 -25.50
N ASN A 44 -27.85 -9.85 -26.40
CA ASN A 44 -27.79 -9.71 -27.86
C ASN A 44 -26.38 -9.50 -28.45
N TYR A 45 -25.31 -9.84 -27.73
CA TYR A 45 -23.99 -9.91 -28.37
C TYR A 45 -23.96 -11.08 -29.34
N VAL A 46 -23.43 -10.87 -30.53
CA VAL A 46 -23.36 -11.87 -31.59
C VAL A 46 -21.93 -12.37 -31.71
N TYR A 47 -21.75 -13.68 -31.50
CA TYR A 47 -20.52 -14.39 -31.76
C TYR A 47 -20.72 -15.22 -33.01
N ARG A 48 -19.88 -15.03 -34.02
CA ARG A 48 -19.89 -15.84 -35.23
C ARG A 48 -18.73 -16.80 -35.20
N TYR A 49 -19.02 -18.05 -35.51
CA TYR A 49 -18.06 -19.13 -35.51
C TYR A 49 -17.96 -19.69 -36.92
N GLU A 50 -16.74 -19.79 -37.43
CA GLU A 50 -16.48 -20.56 -38.64
C GLU A 50 -15.87 -21.90 -38.26
N TYR A 51 -16.17 -22.92 -39.06
CA TYR A 51 -15.65 -24.26 -38.88
C TYR A 51 -15.13 -24.78 -40.22
N ASP A 52 -14.13 -25.65 -40.16
CA ASP A 52 -13.69 -26.40 -41.34
C ASP A 52 -14.58 -27.62 -41.66
N GLU A 53 -14.30 -28.32 -42.76
CA GLU A 53 -15.05 -29.50 -43.23
C GLU A 53 -15.10 -30.68 -42.24
N VAL A 54 -14.30 -30.64 -41.17
CA VAL A 54 -14.25 -31.65 -40.11
C VAL A 54 -14.78 -31.12 -38.76
N GLY A 55 -15.32 -29.90 -38.73
CA GLY A 55 -16.03 -29.33 -37.58
C GLY A 55 -15.15 -28.66 -36.52
N ARG A 56 -13.89 -28.32 -36.84
CA ARG A 56 -13.00 -27.59 -35.92
C ARG A 56 -13.21 -26.09 -36.08
N ASN A 57 -13.29 -25.36 -34.96
CA ASN A 57 -13.52 -23.90 -34.96
C ASN A 57 -12.32 -23.14 -35.54
N THR A 58 -12.46 -22.52 -36.72
CA THR A 58 -11.39 -21.78 -37.40
C THR A 58 -11.40 -20.30 -37.10
N SER A 59 -12.52 -19.72 -36.64
CA SER A 59 -12.56 -18.32 -36.24
C SER A 59 -13.70 -18.02 -35.26
N ILE A 60 -13.45 -17.06 -34.36
CA ILE A 60 -14.47 -16.46 -33.50
C ILE A 60 -14.49 -14.96 -33.80
N GLU A 61 -15.56 -14.49 -34.41
CA GLU A 61 -15.81 -13.07 -34.67
C GLU A 61 -16.78 -12.50 -33.64
N THR A 62 -16.43 -11.33 -33.12
CA THR A 62 -17.26 -10.48 -32.25
C THR A 62 -17.33 -9.07 -32.84
N ASP A 63 -18.14 -8.20 -32.25
CA ASP A 63 -18.19 -6.78 -32.63
C ASP A 63 -16.83 -6.06 -32.49
N TYR A 64 -15.87 -6.64 -31.77
CA TYR A 64 -14.56 -6.07 -31.47
C TYR A 64 -13.42 -6.65 -32.31
N GLY A 65 -13.64 -7.75 -33.03
CA GLY A 65 -12.62 -8.37 -33.86
C GLY A 65 -12.77 -9.88 -34.00
N THR A 66 -11.87 -10.47 -34.78
CA THR A 66 -11.86 -11.89 -35.11
C THR A 66 -10.58 -12.54 -34.59
N ILE A 67 -10.74 -13.63 -33.82
CA ILE A 67 -9.63 -14.52 -33.46
C ILE A 67 -9.66 -15.68 -34.45
N GLU A 68 -8.54 -15.95 -35.13
CA GLU A 68 -8.42 -17.06 -36.09
C GLU A 68 -7.60 -18.21 -35.49
N PHE A 69 -8.00 -19.45 -35.78
CA PHE A 69 -7.34 -20.68 -35.35
C PHE A 69 -6.93 -21.52 -36.57
N GLY A 70 -5.65 -21.90 -36.62
CA GLY A 70 -5.14 -22.88 -37.56
C GLY A 70 -4.84 -24.20 -36.87
N TYR A 71 -5.07 -25.32 -37.57
CA TYR A 71 -4.88 -26.67 -37.04
C TYR A 71 -3.86 -27.45 -37.85
N ASN A 72 -3.10 -28.31 -37.18
CA ASN A 72 -2.24 -29.27 -37.86
C ASN A 72 -3.01 -30.51 -38.35
N ASN A 73 -2.31 -31.43 -39.01
CA ASN A 73 -2.87 -32.70 -39.51
C ASN A 73 -3.32 -33.68 -38.40
N LEU A 74 -3.07 -33.36 -37.12
CA LEU A 74 -3.48 -34.13 -35.94
C LEU A 74 -4.62 -33.43 -35.16
N ASN A 75 -5.23 -32.38 -35.73
CA ASN A 75 -6.32 -31.60 -35.13
C ASN A 75 -5.93 -30.77 -33.89
N TYR A 76 -4.65 -30.52 -33.65
CA TYR A 76 -4.21 -29.59 -32.60
C TYR A 76 -4.08 -28.16 -33.15
N VAL A 77 -4.46 -27.16 -32.33
CA VAL A 77 -4.32 -25.74 -32.66
C VAL A 77 -2.85 -25.40 -32.83
N SER A 78 -2.39 -25.25 -34.06
CA SER A 78 -1.01 -24.92 -34.42
C SER A 78 -0.80 -23.43 -34.64
N GLU A 79 -1.86 -22.64 -34.75
CA GLU A 79 -1.79 -21.22 -35.00
C GLU A 79 -2.96 -20.51 -34.34
N ILE A 80 -2.68 -19.39 -33.66
CA ILE A 80 -3.68 -18.49 -33.09
C ILE A 80 -3.31 -17.10 -33.57
N LYS A 81 -4.27 -16.40 -34.18
CA LYS A 81 -4.12 -15.00 -34.56
C LYS A 81 -5.15 -14.18 -33.80
N ASP A 82 -4.69 -13.22 -32.99
CA ASP A 82 -5.59 -12.37 -32.21
C ASP A 82 -6.34 -11.35 -33.09
N GLY A 83 -7.24 -10.57 -32.48
CA GLY A 83 -8.02 -9.56 -33.20
C GLY A 83 -7.18 -8.43 -33.84
N ASN A 84 -5.93 -8.25 -33.43
CA ASN A 84 -4.98 -7.31 -34.02
C ASN A 84 -4.15 -7.94 -35.15
N GLY A 85 -4.27 -9.25 -35.38
CA GLY A 85 -3.50 -9.99 -36.37
C GLY A 85 -2.17 -10.55 -35.86
N ASN A 86 -1.90 -10.45 -34.56
CA ASN A 86 -0.68 -10.98 -33.94
C ASN A 86 -0.77 -12.51 -33.87
N LYS A 87 0.27 -13.18 -34.35
CA LYS A 87 0.28 -14.63 -34.56
C LYS A 87 1.13 -15.36 -33.52
N THR A 88 0.51 -16.30 -32.82
CA THR A 88 1.19 -17.31 -32.00
C THR A 88 1.19 -18.65 -32.76
N THR A 89 2.36 -19.28 -32.90
CA THR A 89 2.48 -20.59 -33.56
C THR A 89 2.82 -21.67 -32.54
N LYS A 90 2.18 -22.83 -32.63
CA LYS A 90 2.38 -23.99 -31.76
C LYS A 90 2.76 -25.21 -32.61
N SER A 91 3.79 -25.93 -32.19
CA SER A 91 4.17 -27.21 -32.81
C SER A 91 4.01 -28.35 -31.81
N TYR A 92 3.60 -29.50 -32.32
CA TYR A 92 3.34 -30.70 -31.53
C TYR A 92 4.17 -31.86 -32.05
N ASP A 93 4.50 -32.80 -31.16
CA ASP A 93 5.01 -34.10 -31.60
C ASP A 93 3.90 -35.00 -32.16
N LYS A 94 4.23 -36.24 -32.51
CA LYS A 94 3.25 -37.21 -33.05
C LYS A 94 2.22 -37.68 -32.02
N MET A 95 2.50 -37.52 -30.73
CA MET A 95 1.60 -37.89 -29.64
C MET A 95 0.66 -36.74 -29.26
N GLY A 96 0.98 -35.52 -29.70
CA GLY A 96 0.19 -34.32 -29.43
C GLY A 96 0.74 -33.45 -28.32
N ASN A 97 1.95 -33.73 -27.83
CA ASN A 97 2.58 -32.88 -26.83
C ASN A 97 3.09 -31.60 -27.48
N LEU A 98 2.87 -30.46 -26.84
CA LEU A 98 3.34 -29.16 -27.31
C LEU A 98 4.86 -29.08 -27.19
N ILE A 99 5.61 -29.14 -28.29
CA ILE A 99 7.09 -29.12 -28.28
C ILE A 99 7.69 -27.74 -28.52
N ARG A 100 6.91 -26.81 -29.10
CA ARG A 100 7.37 -25.46 -29.43
C ARG A 100 6.23 -24.45 -29.42
N VAL A 101 6.44 -23.29 -28.82
CA VAL A 101 5.58 -22.10 -28.94
C VAL A 101 6.42 -20.95 -29.48
N GLU A 102 5.92 -20.26 -30.49
CA GLU A 102 6.48 -19.02 -31.01
C GLU A 102 5.49 -17.89 -30.72
N THR A 103 5.90 -16.94 -29.88
CA THR A 103 5.09 -15.76 -29.51
C THR A 103 5.02 -14.77 -30.68
N PRO A 104 4.07 -13.83 -30.68
CA PRO A 104 3.98 -12.80 -31.71
C PRO A 104 5.22 -11.92 -31.90
N ASN A 105 5.99 -11.68 -30.83
CA ASN A 105 7.29 -11.00 -30.88
C ASN A 105 8.44 -11.91 -31.40
N GLY A 106 8.17 -13.18 -31.70
CA GLY A 106 9.14 -14.16 -32.21
C GLY A 106 9.92 -14.89 -31.11
N GLY A 107 9.50 -14.79 -29.84
CA GLY A 107 10.09 -15.54 -28.74
C GLY A 107 9.77 -17.02 -28.90
N ASN A 108 10.80 -17.88 -28.83
CA ASN A 108 10.63 -19.32 -28.97
C ASN A 108 10.80 -20.11 -27.67
N TYR A 109 9.71 -20.68 -27.16
CA TYR A 109 9.72 -21.64 -26.07
C TYR A 109 9.77 -23.06 -26.64
N SER A 110 10.61 -23.92 -26.07
CA SER A 110 10.64 -25.34 -26.41
C SER A 110 10.43 -26.20 -25.18
N TYR A 111 9.75 -27.33 -25.37
CA TYR A 111 9.27 -28.18 -24.29
C TYR A 111 9.79 -29.59 -24.53
N LYS A 112 10.32 -30.22 -23.48
CA LYS A 112 10.78 -31.61 -23.52
C LYS A 112 9.92 -32.47 -22.62
N TYR A 113 9.55 -33.64 -23.11
CA TYR A 113 8.74 -34.63 -22.41
C TYR A 113 9.54 -35.92 -22.22
N ASP A 114 9.14 -36.75 -21.26
CA ASP A 114 9.58 -38.13 -21.20
C ASP A 114 8.77 -39.04 -22.14
N HIS A 115 9.07 -40.34 -22.11
CA HIS A 115 8.39 -41.35 -22.92
C HIS A 115 6.94 -41.62 -22.49
N MET A 116 6.47 -40.99 -21.41
CA MET A 116 5.09 -41.06 -20.89
C MET A 116 4.36 -39.73 -21.07
N ASP A 117 4.85 -38.85 -21.95
CA ASP A 117 4.24 -37.55 -22.28
C ASP A 117 4.20 -36.55 -21.11
N ARG A 118 5.08 -36.71 -20.12
CA ARG A 118 5.15 -35.80 -18.95
C ARG A 118 6.19 -34.71 -19.19
N LEU A 119 5.83 -33.45 -18.96
CA LEU A 119 6.73 -32.30 -19.14
C LEU A 119 7.93 -32.38 -18.18
N LEU A 120 9.14 -32.36 -18.74
CA LEU A 120 10.42 -32.42 -18.04
C LEU A 120 11.13 -31.08 -17.99
N ALA A 121 11.11 -30.32 -19.09
CA ALA A 121 11.86 -29.08 -19.19
C ALA A 121 11.18 -28.08 -20.11
N ILE A 122 11.21 -26.81 -19.72
CA ILE A 122 10.86 -25.68 -20.57
C ILE A 122 12.16 -24.91 -20.83
N LYS A 123 12.53 -24.74 -22.09
CA LYS A 123 13.61 -23.86 -22.49
C LYS A 123 13.00 -22.60 -23.08
N ASN A 124 13.26 -21.48 -22.42
CA ASN A 124 12.73 -20.19 -22.82
C ASN A 124 13.53 -19.62 -24.03
N PRO A 125 13.03 -18.55 -24.68
CA PRO A 125 13.69 -17.92 -25.82
C PRO A 125 15.13 -17.42 -25.58
N MET A 126 15.51 -17.11 -24.33
CA MET A 126 16.89 -16.78 -23.94
C MET A 126 17.78 -18.00 -23.74
N GLY A 127 17.20 -19.20 -23.79
CA GLY A 127 17.88 -20.47 -23.63
C GLY A 127 18.00 -20.97 -22.20
N PHE A 128 17.45 -20.25 -21.21
CA PHE A 128 17.39 -20.73 -19.83
C PHE A 128 16.40 -21.88 -19.72
N ILE A 129 16.73 -22.83 -18.87
CA ILE A 129 15.98 -24.09 -18.73
C ILE A 129 15.37 -24.13 -17.34
N GLU A 130 14.05 -24.21 -17.29
CA GLU A 130 13.28 -24.64 -16.13
C GLU A 130 13.15 -26.15 -16.21
N LYS A 131 13.59 -26.85 -15.16
CA LYS A 131 13.70 -28.32 -15.16
C LYS A 131 13.03 -28.91 -13.94
N ASN A 132 12.14 -29.87 -14.20
CA ASN A 132 11.57 -30.75 -13.20
C ASN A 132 12.09 -32.17 -13.41
N ILE A 133 12.55 -32.80 -12.32
CA ILE A 133 12.97 -34.21 -12.31
C ILE A 133 11.81 -35.02 -11.74
N ARG A 134 11.52 -36.16 -12.38
CA ARG A 134 10.42 -37.04 -12.01
C ARG A 134 10.92 -38.45 -11.70
N ASP A 135 10.19 -39.15 -10.85
CA ASP A 135 10.37 -40.59 -10.64
C ASP A 135 9.67 -41.42 -11.75
N SER A 136 9.66 -42.76 -11.61
CA SER A 136 8.99 -43.65 -12.57
C SER A 136 7.47 -43.43 -12.62
N GLU A 137 6.87 -43.09 -11.49
CA GLU A 137 5.42 -42.87 -11.34
C GLU A 137 4.99 -41.50 -11.90
N GLY A 138 5.92 -40.56 -12.03
CA GLY A 138 5.72 -39.25 -12.64
C GLY A 138 5.61 -38.11 -11.66
N ASN A 139 5.81 -38.38 -10.38
CA ASN A 139 5.84 -37.36 -9.34
C ASN A 139 7.06 -36.46 -9.57
N ILE A 140 6.91 -35.15 -9.39
CA ILE A 140 8.06 -34.23 -9.41
C ILE A 140 8.85 -34.46 -8.14
N ILE A 141 10.07 -35.00 -8.24
CA ILE A 141 10.96 -35.23 -7.10
C ILE A 141 11.97 -34.10 -6.91
N LYS A 142 12.13 -33.22 -7.91
CA LYS A 142 12.97 -32.02 -7.80
C LYS A 142 12.56 -30.94 -8.79
N GLU A 143 12.48 -29.71 -8.30
CA GLU A 143 12.43 -28.48 -9.09
C GLU A 143 13.82 -27.84 -9.04
N VAL A 144 14.51 -27.80 -10.18
CA VAL A 144 15.88 -27.28 -10.25
C VAL A 144 15.82 -25.76 -10.41
N ASN A 145 16.53 -25.03 -9.55
CA ASN A 145 16.66 -23.58 -9.69
C ASN A 145 17.42 -23.27 -11.00
N PRO A 146 16.88 -22.44 -11.90
CA PRO A 146 17.49 -22.14 -13.20
C PRO A 146 18.91 -21.58 -13.13
N ASN A 147 19.29 -20.92 -12.03
CA ASN A 147 20.65 -20.41 -11.82
C ASN A 147 21.68 -21.53 -11.67
N TYR A 148 21.27 -22.71 -11.18
CA TYR A 148 22.13 -23.84 -10.83
C TYR A 148 21.93 -25.07 -11.74
N PHE A 149 21.19 -24.95 -12.83
CA PHE A 149 20.99 -26.03 -13.79
C PHE A 149 22.29 -26.34 -14.56
N ASP A 150 22.72 -27.61 -14.50
CA ASP A 150 23.83 -28.20 -15.25
C ASP A 150 23.28 -29.01 -16.44
N GLU A 151 23.69 -28.63 -17.66
CA GLU A 151 23.19 -29.23 -18.89
C GLU A 151 23.74 -30.65 -19.13
N ASP A 152 24.95 -30.97 -18.67
CA ASP A 152 25.54 -32.29 -18.85
C ASP A 152 24.89 -33.31 -17.91
N LEU A 153 24.65 -32.89 -16.66
CA LEU A 153 23.98 -33.71 -15.65
C LEU A 153 22.45 -33.72 -15.78
N GLN A 154 21.88 -32.78 -16.53
CA GLN A 154 20.43 -32.52 -16.61
C GLN A 154 19.80 -32.35 -15.21
N ASN A 155 20.53 -31.73 -14.28
CA ASN A 155 20.19 -31.59 -12.86
C ASN A 155 20.86 -30.32 -12.28
N GLY A 156 20.60 -29.97 -11.02
CA GLY A 156 21.19 -28.82 -10.34
C GLY A 156 20.74 -28.72 -8.88
N LEU A 157 21.08 -27.63 -8.19
CA LEU A 157 20.47 -27.32 -6.88
C LEU A 157 19.02 -26.89 -7.06
N GLY A 158 18.18 -27.14 -6.06
CA GLY A 158 16.77 -26.83 -6.12
C GLY A 158 15.99 -27.54 -5.02
N ILE A 159 14.67 -27.42 -5.06
CA ILE A 159 13.76 -27.96 -4.04
C ILE A 159 13.46 -29.42 -4.39
N GLU A 160 13.66 -30.33 -3.45
CA GLU A 160 13.39 -31.76 -3.63
C GLU A 160 12.12 -32.20 -2.90
N TYR A 161 11.46 -33.22 -3.43
CA TYR A 161 10.20 -33.73 -2.90
C TYR A 161 10.29 -35.24 -2.68
N VAL A 162 9.84 -35.69 -1.51
CA VAL A 162 9.79 -37.12 -1.16
C VAL A 162 8.34 -37.56 -1.10
N TYR A 163 8.05 -38.71 -1.71
CA TYR A 163 6.73 -39.31 -1.76
C TYR A 163 6.70 -40.61 -0.98
N ASP A 164 5.53 -40.98 -0.47
CA ASP A 164 5.30 -42.31 0.09
C ASP A 164 4.99 -43.36 -1.00
N LYS A 165 4.76 -44.60 -0.59
CA LYS A 165 4.41 -45.72 -1.49
C LYS A 165 3.11 -45.53 -2.27
N ASP A 166 2.28 -44.58 -1.86
CA ASP A 166 0.97 -44.28 -2.45
C ASP A 166 1.04 -43.00 -3.32
N ASN A 167 2.25 -42.54 -3.69
CA ASN A 167 2.52 -41.35 -4.50
C ASN A 167 2.04 -40.03 -3.88
N ARG A 168 1.99 -39.94 -2.54
CA ARG A 168 1.62 -38.70 -1.84
C ARG A 168 2.87 -37.99 -1.32
N LYS A 169 2.98 -36.68 -1.53
CA LYS A 169 4.12 -35.87 -1.06
C LYS A 169 4.16 -35.84 0.46
N ILE A 170 5.26 -36.29 1.05
CA ILE A 170 5.46 -36.38 2.51
C ILE A 170 6.59 -35.49 3.03
N LYS A 171 7.52 -35.04 2.16
CA LYS A 171 8.55 -34.05 2.51
C LYS A 171 8.83 -33.08 1.37
N THR A 172 9.20 -31.86 1.74
CA THR A 172 9.91 -30.90 0.89
C THR A 172 11.30 -30.69 1.49
N LEU A 173 12.37 -30.89 0.71
CA LEU A 173 13.75 -30.67 1.13
C LEU A 173 14.27 -29.40 0.43
N TYR A 174 14.70 -28.44 1.23
CA TYR A 174 15.19 -27.16 0.76
C TYR A 174 16.72 -27.15 0.63
N PRO A 175 17.28 -26.33 -0.28
CA PRO A 175 18.73 -26.20 -0.46
C PRO A 175 19.55 -25.82 0.79
N ASP A 176 18.94 -25.18 1.80
CA ASP A 176 19.56 -24.82 3.08
C ASP A 176 19.47 -25.93 4.15
N ASP A 177 19.26 -27.17 3.73
CA ASP A 177 18.99 -28.34 4.58
C ASP A 177 17.71 -28.20 5.43
N GLY A 178 16.79 -27.30 5.07
CA GLY A 178 15.44 -27.24 5.60
C GLY A 178 14.61 -28.45 5.16
N VAL A 179 13.80 -29.01 6.07
CA VAL A 179 12.91 -30.15 5.74
C VAL A 179 11.51 -29.89 6.27
N GLU A 180 10.58 -29.64 5.35
CA GLU A 180 9.16 -29.62 5.66
C GLU A 180 8.59 -31.04 5.60
N ARG A 181 7.72 -31.41 6.54
CA ARG A 181 7.18 -32.77 6.68
C ARG A 181 5.66 -32.78 6.79
N PHE A 182 5.00 -33.63 6.00
CA PHE A 182 3.56 -33.88 6.01
C PHE A 182 3.22 -35.33 6.38
N VAL A 183 2.76 -35.58 7.61
CA VAL A 183 2.30 -36.90 8.04
C VAL A 183 0.89 -37.11 7.53
N LEU A 184 0.65 -38.23 6.84
CA LEU A 184 -0.62 -38.56 6.20
C LEU A 184 -1.30 -39.74 6.89
N ASP A 185 -2.63 -39.77 6.88
CA ASP A 185 -3.40 -40.96 7.27
C ASP A 185 -3.59 -41.96 6.10
N ALA A 186 -4.35 -43.04 6.33
CA ALA A 186 -4.64 -44.05 5.32
C ALA A 186 -5.50 -43.53 4.15
N ASN A 187 -6.27 -42.47 4.35
CA ASN A 187 -7.09 -41.83 3.32
C ASN A 187 -6.32 -40.76 2.54
N GLY A 188 -5.10 -40.42 2.96
CA GLY A 188 -4.24 -39.42 2.32
C GLY A 188 -4.42 -38.00 2.85
N ASN A 189 -5.11 -37.83 3.97
CA ASN A 189 -5.22 -36.51 4.58
C ASN A 189 -3.97 -36.17 5.40
N VAL A 190 -3.56 -34.90 5.37
CA VAL A 190 -2.49 -34.39 6.25
C VAL A 190 -3.01 -34.38 7.68
N ILE A 191 -2.45 -35.23 8.54
CA ILE A 191 -2.74 -35.26 9.98
C ILE A 191 -1.70 -34.51 10.81
N LYS A 192 -0.53 -34.22 10.24
CA LYS A 192 0.48 -33.34 10.86
C LYS A 192 1.33 -32.64 9.80
N HIS A 193 1.60 -31.36 10.00
CA HIS A 193 2.49 -30.54 9.19
C HIS A 193 3.56 -29.89 10.07
N ILE A 194 4.83 -30.09 9.72
CA ILE A 194 6.00 -29.60 10.45
C ILE A 194 6.82 -28.74 9.50
N SER A 195 7.01 -27.48 9.87
CA SER A 195 7.83 -26.53 9.11
C SER A 195 9.34 -26.83 9.24
N PRO A 196 10.16 -26.43 8.26
CA PRO A 196 11.60 -26.72 8.20
C PRO A 196 12.41 -26.50 9.48
N GLU A 197 12.20 -25.39 10.18
CA GLU A 197 12.96 -25.04 11.40
C GLU A 197 12.71 -26.03 12.56
N TYR A 198 11.56 -26.72 12.57
CA TYR A 198 11.11 -27.53 13.69
C TYR A 198 11.17 -29.04 13.44
N TYR A 199 11.70 -29.45 12.29
CA TYR A 199 11.87 -30.84 11.92
C TYR A 199 13.10 -31.49 12.60
N ASN A 200 12.92 -32.67 13.18
CA ASN A 200 13.98 -33.48 13.77
C ASN A 200 14.24 -34.74 12.93
N ALA A 201 15.38 -34.75 12.23
CA ALA A 201 15.78 -35.85 11.36
C ALA A 201 15.96 -37.21 12.06
N LYS A 202 16.24 -37.25 13.38
CA LYS A 202 16.43 -38.52 14.10
C LYS A 202 15.12 -39.24 14.35
N THR A 203 14.05 -38.50 14.58
CA THR A 203 12.71 -39.04 14.84
C THR A 203 11.82 -39.04 13.61
N ASP A 204 12.25 -38.39 12.52
CA ASP A 204 11.41 -38.09 11.35
C ASP A 204 10.09 -37.39 11.74
N ASP A 205 10.18 -36.52 12.74
CA ASP A 205 9.03 -35.84 13.38
C ASP A 205 9.49 -34.49 13.94
N GLY A 206 8.58 -33.70 14.50
CA GLY A 206 8.88 -32.36 15.03
C GLY A 206 7.67 -31.68 15.66
N LEU A 207 7.84 -30.41 16.04
CA LEU A 207 6.72 -29.56 16.45
C LEU A 207 5.97 -29.08 15.20
N GLY A 208 4.65 -29.08 15.23
CA GLY A 208 3.85 -28.69 14.08
C GLY A 208 2.35 -28.84 14.29
N TYR A 209 1.57 -28.33 13.33
CA TYR A 209 0.11 -28.39 13.36
C TYR A 209 -0.37 -29.80 13.11
N SER A 210 -1.40 -30.23 13.83
CA SER A 210 -2.08 -31.51 13.61
C SER A 210 -3.53 -31.28 13.16
N TYR A 211 -4.08 -32.24 12.43
CA TYR A 211 -5.40 -32.11 11.83
C TYR A 211 -6.21 -33.39 12.06
N ILE A 212 -7.48 -33.20 12.43
CA ILE A 212 -8.44 -34.30 12.62
C ILE A 212 -9.51 -34.20 11.54
N TYR A 213 -9.93 -35.34 11.00
CA TYR A 213 -10.97 -35.43 9.98
C TYR A 213 -12.17 -36.21 10.51
N ASP A 214 -13.36 -35.89 10.03
CA ASP A 214 -14.59 -36.61 10.35
C ASP A 214 -14.72 -37.92 9.54
N SER A 215 -15.79 -38.68 9.79
CA SER A 215 -16.05 -39.95 9.09
C SER A 215 -16.36 -39.80 7.60
N MET A 216 -16.60 -38.57 7.13
CA MET A 216 -16.80 -38.23 5.71
C MET A 216 -15.54 -37.65 5.07
N ASN A 217 -14.39 -37.75 5.76
CA ASN A 217 -13.09 -37.27 5.27
C ASN A 217 -13.00 -35.74 5.13
N ARG A 218 -13.74 -34.99 5.95
CA ARG A 218 -13.72 -33.52 5.98
C ARG A 218 -12.96 -33.03 7.22
N LEU A 219 -12.28 -31.88 7.13
CA LEU A 219 -11.47 -31.33 8.23
C LEU A 219 -12.34 -31.00 9.45
N ALA A 220 -12.22 -31.75 10.53
CA ALA A 220 -12.99 -31.56 11.75
C ALA A 220 -12.30 -30.61 12.73
N SER A 221 -10.97 -30.70 12.89
CA SER A 221 -10.23 -29.83 13.82
C SER A 221 -8.82 -29.53 13.34
N ILE A 222 -8.34 -28.33 13.66
CA ILE A 222 -6.95 -27.91 13.56
C ILE A 222 -6.42 -27.81 14.99
N ILE A 223 -5.27 -28.43 15.24
CA ILE A 223 -4.59 -28.46 16.52
C ILE A 223 -3.23 -27.81 16.32
N ASN A 224 -2.91 -26.83 17.13
CA ASN A 224 -1.61 -26.16 17.07
C ASN A 224 -0.49 -27.08 17.58
N GLU A 225 0.74 -26.61 17.46
CA GLU A 225 1.99 -27.20 17.95
C GLU A 225 1.98 -27.63 19.43
N GLU A 226 1.17 -27.00 20.28
CA GLU A 226 1.09 -27.25 21.72
C GLU A 226 0.01 -28.29 22.08
N GLY A 227 -0.71 -28.81 21.08
CA GLY A 227 -1.81 -29.75 21.28
C GLY A 227 -3.14 -29.06 21.62
N ILE A 228 -3.24 -27.74 21.50
CA ILE A 228 -4.46 -26.96 21.71
C ILE A 228 -5.28 -26.98 20.41
N ILE A 229 -6.58 -27.26 20.51
CA ILE A 229 -7.50 -27.16 19.37
C ILE A 229 -7.62 -25.66 19.02
N ASP A 230 -7.08 -25.27 17.87
CA ASP A 230 -7.13 -23.91 17.35
C ASP A 230 -8.50 -23.62 16.72
N LYS A 231 -9.03 -24.59 15.96
CA LYS A 231 -10.35 -24.52 15.31
C LYS A 231 -11.05 -25.86 15.25
N THR A 232 -12.38 -25.85 15.30
CA THR A 232 -13.25 -27.01 15.02
C THR A 232 -14.36 -26.63 14.03
N PHE A 233 -14.68 -27.53 13.10
CA PHE A 233 -15.68 -27.32 12.06
C PHE A 233 -16.83 -28.33 12.15
N GLU A 234 -18.05 -27.86 11.94
CA GLU A 234 -19.23 -28.70 11.72
C GLU A 234 -19.82 -28.41 10.34
N TYR A 235 -20.33 -29.44 9.67
CA TYR A 235 -20.80 -29.39 8.30
C TYR A 235 -22.25 -29.84 8.15
N ASP A 236 -22.94 -29.35 7.13
CA ASP A 236 -24.20 -29.94 6.67
C ASP A 236 -23.99 -31.23 5.86
N LEU A 237 -25.08 -31.79 5.33
CA LEU A 237 -25.05 -33.00 4.49
C LEU A 237 -24.44 -32.77 3.09
N HIS A 238 -24.39 -31.52 2.61
CA HIS A 238 -23.78 -31.14 1.33
C HIS A 238 -22.28 -30.81 1.47
N GLY A 239 -21.76 -30.74 2.70
CA GLY A 239 -20.36 -30.42 2.99
C GLY A 239 -20.08 -28.93 3.20
N ASN A 240 -21.12 -28.10 3.37
CA ASN A 240 -20.92 -26.69 3.72
C ASN A 240 -20.65 -26.54 5.21
N ILE A 241 -19.73 -25.65 5.60
CA ILE A 241 -19.42 -25.37 7.01
C ILE A 241 -20.60 -24.63 7.63
N ILE A 242 -21.31 -25.24 8.58
CA ILE A 242 -22.40 -24.59 9.32
C ILE A 242 -21.94 -23.96 10.64
N LYS A 243 -20.76 -24.36 11.13
CA LYS A 243 -20.19 -23.84 12.37
C LYS A 243 -18.67 -23.94 12.35
N GLU A 244 -18.01 -22.85 12.72
CA GLU A 244 -16.57 -22.76 12.97
C GLU A 244 -16.36 -22.31 14.41
N ILE A 245 -15.64 -23.08 15.21
CA ILE A 245 -15.43 -22.85 16.64
C ILE A 245 -13.96 -22.53 16.86
N ASP A 246 -13.66 -21.41 17.49
CA ASP A 246 -12.28 -21.05 17.88
C ASP A 246 -11.80 -21.82 19.12
N SER A 247 -10.52 -21.65 19.47
CA SER A 247 -9.87 -22.27 20.63
C SER A 247 -10.49 -21.89 21.99
N GLU A 248 -11.30 -20.83 22.02
CA GLU A 248 -12.02 -20.36 23.22
C GLU A 248 -13.47 -20.88 23.27
N GLY A 249 -13.92 -21.61 22.25
CA GLY A 249 -15.27 -22.17 22.15
C GLY A 249 -16.30 -21.24 21.50
N ASN A 250 -15.90 -20.07 20.97
CA ASN A 250 -16.81 -19.16 20.30
C ASN A 250 -17.10 -19.66 18.88
N ALA A 251 -18.38 -19.72 18.51
CA ALA A 251 -18.82 -20.34 17.28
C ALA A 251 -19.32 -19.32 16.26
N THR A 252 -18.66 -19.18 15.11
CA THR A 252 -19.22 -18.52 13.92
C THR A 252 -20.20 -19.48 13.25
N LEU A 253 -21.40 -19.00 12.91
CA LEU A 253 -22.47 -19.82 12.35
C LEU A 253 -22.79 -19.40 10.92
N PHE A 254 -23.12 -20.38 10.09
CA PHE A 254 -23.47 -20.17 8.68
C PHE A 254 -24.76 -20.92 8.35
N LYS A 255 -25.57 -20.36 7.45
CA LYS A 255 -26.71 -21.05 6.84
C LYS A 255 -26.68 -20.90 5.34
N TYR A 256 -27.07 -21.95 4.64
CA TYR A 256 -27.11 -22.01 3.19
C TYR A 256 -28.51 -22.32 2.70
N ASP A 257 -28.84 -21.89 1.50
CA ASP A 257 -30.01 -22.40 0.77
C ASP A 257 -29.74 -23.79 0.15
N LEU A 258 -30.72 -24.33 -0.58
CA LEU A 258 -30.59 -25.64 -1.24
C LEU A 258 -29.61 -25.64 -2.44
N LEU A 259 -29.22 -24.46 -2.93
CA LEU A 259 -28.24 -24.31 -4.01
C LEU A 259 -26.81 -24.12 -3.48
N GLY A 260 -26.64 -24.05 -2.16
CA GLY A 260 -25.35 -23.82 -1.51
C GLY A 260 -24.97 -22.34 -1.38
N ASN A 261 -25.90 -21.41 -1.64
CA ASN A 261 -25.64 -19.99 -1.42
C ASN A 261 -25.69 -19.66 0.08
N LEU A 262 -24.71 -18.92 0.58
CA LEU A 262 -24.68 -18.47 1.98
C LEU A 262 -25.76 -17.43 2.21
N ILE A 263 -26.82 -17.73 2.97
CA ILE A 263 -27.94 -16.80 3.23
C ILE A 263 -27.84 -16.11 4.59
N GLU A 264 -27.06 -16.65 5.53
CA GLU A 264 -26.91 -16.10 6.88
C GLU A 264 -25.50 -16.36 7.42
N LYS A 265 -24.84 -15.33 7.95
CA LYS A 265 -23.58 -15.44 8.70
C LYS A 265 -23.72 -14.75 10.05
N ARG A 266 -23.36 -15.45 11.13
CA ARG A 266 -23.35 -14.92 12.50
C ARG A 266 -21.96 -15.02 13.09
N VAL A 267 -21.35 -13.88 13.39
CA VAL A 267 -20.00 -13.81 13.98
C VAL A 267 -20.13 -13.45 15.46
N PRO A 268 -19.56 -14.23 16.39
CA PRO A 268 -19.65 -13.95 17.83
C PRO A 268 -18.87 -12.68 18.18
N VAL A 269 -19.49 -11.78 18.93
CA VAL A 269 -18.89 -10.50 19.39
C VAL A 269 -18.76 -10.49 20.91
N GLU A 270 -19.77 -11.01 21.60
CA GLU A 270 -19.76 -11.27 23.04
C GLU A 270 -20.38 -12.64 23.29
N LYS A 271 -20.33 -13.12 24.54
CA LYS A 271 -20.93 -14.39 24.93
C LYS A 271 -22.42 -14.44 24.55
N GLU A 272 -22.80 -15.40 23.69
CA GLU A 272 -24.16 -15.57 23.15
C GLU A 272 -24.70 -14.37 22.33
N LYS A 273 -23.83 -13.48 21.85
CA LYS A 273 -24.17 -12.29 21.05
C LYS A 273 -23.42 -12.25 19.74
N TYR A 274 -24.15 -11.99 18.65
CA TYR A 274 -23.66 -12.10 17.29
C TYR A 274 -23.89 -10.84 16.47
N ASN A 275 -22.93 -10.52 15.61
CA ASN A 275 -23.15 -9.72 14.43
C ASN A 275 -23.80 -10.59 13.35
N LEU A 276 -24.89 -10.13 12.74
CA LEU A 276 -25.67 -10.86 11.75
C LEU A 276 -25.56 -10.20 10.37
N THR A 277 -25.11 -10.98 9.38
CA THR A 277 -25.21 -10.61 7.96
C THR A 277 -26.15 -11.58 7.26
N CYS A 278 -27.06 -11.05 6.44
CA CYS A 278 -27.97 -11.84 5.61
C CYS A 278 -27.74 -11.52 4.12
N TYR A 279 -27.86 -12.53 3.28
CA TYR A 279 -27.65 -12.42 1.84
C TYR A 279 -28.85 -12.96 1.07
N TYR A 280 -29.18 -12.32 -0.03
CA TYR A 280 -30.26 -12.71 -0.93
C TYR A 280 -29.74 -12.81 -2.35
N TYR A 281 -30.25 -13.81 -3.07
CA TYR A 281 -29.79 -14.16 -4.41
C TYR A 281 -30.97 -14.19 -5.38
N ASP A 282 -30.70 -13.98 -6.66
CA ASP A 282 -31.65 -14.24 -7.74
C ASP A 282 -31.67 -15.74 -8.13
N GLU A 283 -32.43 -16.10 -9.17
CA GLU A 283 -32.55 -17.50 -9.62
C GLU A 283 -31.26 -18.03 -10.31
N ASN A 284 -30.28 -17.16 -10.58
CA ASN A 284 -28.96 -17.51 -11.10
C ASN A 284 -27.86 -17.52 -10.02
N SER A 285 -28.22 -17.43 -8.73
CA SER A 285 -27.28 -17.31 -7.62
C SER A 285 -26.43 -16.03 -7.65
N ASN A 286 -26.88 -14.96 -8.31
CA ASN A 286 -26.24 -13.65 -8.17
C ASN A 286 -26.72 -12.98 -6.88
N LYS A 287 -25.82 -12.44 -6.06
CA LYS A 287 -26.17 -11.75 -4.82
C LYS A 287 -26.83 -10.42 -5.13
N ILE A 288 -28.15 -10.29 -4.89
CA ILE A 288 -28.93 -9.07 -5.19
C ILE A 288 -29.09 -8.13 -3.99
N LEU A 289 -28.91 -8.63 -2.77
CA LEU A 289 -29.03 -7.83 -1.55
C LEU A 289 -28.17 -8.41 -0.43
N GLU A 290 -27.43 -7.52 0.23
CA GLU A 290 -26.67 -7.80 1.44
C GLU A 290 -27.19 -6.91 2.58
N LYS A 291 -27.47 -7.52 3.73
CA LYS A 291 -27.98 -6.83 4.92
C LYS A 291 -27.04 -7.03 6.09
N HIS A 292 -26.45 -5.95 6.59
CA HIS A 292 -25.64 -5.94 7.80
C HIS A 292 -26.47 -5.45 8.98
N GLY A 293 -26.62 -6.29 10.00
CA GLY A 293 -27.34 -5.93 11.23
C GLY A 293 -26.66 -4.77 11.97
N THR A 294 -27.46 -3.84 12.48
CA THR A 294 -26.95 -2.70 13.27
C THR A 294 -26.79 -3.02 14.76
N ASP A 295 -27.39 -4.10 15.23
CA ASP A 295 -27.46 -4.50 16.63
C ASP A 295 -26.96 -5.92 16.85
N LEU A 296 -26.45 -6.20 18.05
CA LEU A 296 -26.08 -7.54 18.47
C LEU A 296 -27.32 -8.39 18.76
N VAL A 297 -27.39 -9.56 18.13
CA VAL A 297 -28.50 -10.50 18.26
C VAL A 297 -28.08 -11.79 18.94
N ASN A 298 -29.01 -12.45 19.63
CA ASN A 298 -28.79 -13.82 20.10
C ASN A 298 -28.85 -14.80 18.90
N LYS A 299 -28.48 -16.06 19.14
CA LYS A 299 -28.41 -17.11 18.11
C LYS A 299 -29.67 -17.27 17.23
N GLU A 300 -30.85 -17.01 17.78
CA GLU A 300 -32.15 -17.20 17.09
C GLU A 300 -32.82 -15.88 16.68
N GLN A 301 -32.25 -14.74 17.04
CA GLN A 301 -32.85 -13.42 16.81
C GLN A 301 -32.39 -12.80 15.48
N TYR A 302 -33.23 -11.93 14.91
CA TYR A 302 -32.90 -11.09 13.75
C TYR A 302 -32.87 -9.62 14.18
N CYS A 303 -32.15 -8.79 13.44
CA CYS A 303 -32.04 -7.37 13.74
C CYS A 303 -33.33 -6.65 13.32
N ASN A 304 -33.66 -5.55 14.01
CA ASN A 304 -34.77 -4.69 13.60
C ASN A 304 -34.37 -3.75 12.45
N TYR A 305 -33.09 -3.39 12.39
CA TYR A 305 -32.53 -2.49 11.39
C TYR A 305 -31.30 -3.09 10.75
N TYR A 306 -31.14 -2.77 9.46
CA TYR A 306 -30.05 -3.23 8.62
C TYR A 306 -29.47 -2.07 7.80
N HIS A 307 -28.15 -2.09 7.61
CA HIS A 307 -27.53 -1.43 6.47
C HIS A 307 -27.67 -2.35 5.26
N GLU A 308 -28.27 -1.84 4.18
CA GLU A 308 -28.66 -2.63 3.01
C GLU A 308 -27.92 -2.15 1.77
N ILE A 309 -27.28 -3.10 1.09
CA ILE A 309 -26.56 -2.90 -0.17
C ILE A 309 -27.22 -3.75 -1.24
N TYR A 310 -27.64 -3.11 -2.32
CA TYR A 310 -28.35 -3.70 -3.44
C TYR A 310 -27.40 -3.84 -4.63
N PHE A 311 -27.55 -4.93 -5.36
CA PHE A 311 -26.74 -5.25 -6.52
C PHE A 311 -27.68 -5.55 -7.70
N GLU A 312 -27.36 -5.03 -8.87
CA GLU A 312 -28.07 -5.36 -10.11
C GLU A 312 -27.09 -5.90 -11.14
N TYR A 313 -27.57 -6.85 -11.93
CA TYR A 313 -26.80 -7.57 -12.92
C TYR A 313 -27.43 -7.39 -14.31
N ASP A 314 -26.61 -7.35 -15.35
CA ASP A 314 -27.12 -7.49 -16.71
C ASP A 314 -27.54 -8.93 -17.00
N LYS A 315 -28.03 -9.16 -18.22
CA LYS A 315 -28.53 -10.48 -18.62
C LYS A 315 -27.42 -11.53 -18.81
N GLU A 316 -26.15 -11.13 -18.78
CA GLU A 316 -24.99 -12.05 -18.75
C GLU A 316 -24.50 -12.32 -17.32
N ASN A 317 -25.26 -11.94 -16.29
CA ASN A 317 -24.88 -12.06 -14.87
C ASN A 317 -23.66 -11.22 -14.48
N ARG A 318 -23.44 -10.08 -15.14
CA ARG A 318 -22.35 -9.14 -14.80
C ARG A 318 -22.89 -7.98 -13.99
N LEU A 319 -22.19 -7.62 -12.92
CA LEU A 319 -22.61 -6.55 -12.00
C LEU A 319 -22.64 -5.19 -12.70
N ILE A 320 -23.81 -4.58 -12.85
CA ILE A 320 -23.97 -3.28 -13.53
C ILE A 320 -24.34 -2.14 -12.59
N GLU A 321 -24.79 -2.45 -11.37
CA GLU A 321 -25.11 -1.43 -10.37
C GLU A 321 -24.87 -1.94 -8.96
N VAL A 322 -24.30 -1.09 -8.11
CA VAL A 322 -24.29 -1.26 -6.66
C VAL A 322 -24.86 0.01 -6.05
N LYS A 323 -25.83 -0.12 -5.16
CA LYS A 323 -26.38 1.04 -4.45
C LYS A 323 -26.74 0.72 -3.00
N ASP A 324 -26.78 1.74 -2.16
CA ASP A 324 -27.37 1.61 -0.83
C ASP A 324 -28.75 2.28 -0.76
N LYS A 325 -29.37 2.19 0.42
CA LYS A 325 -30.65 2.87 0.69
C LYS A 325 -30.52 4.39 0.87
N HIS A 326 -29.30 4.93 1.03
CA HIS A 326 -29.06 6.35 1.29
C HIS A 326 -28.77 7.16 0.04
N GLY A 327 -28.49 6.54 -1.10
CA GLY A 327 -28.30 7.18 -2.40
C GLY A 327 -26.90 7.00 -3.00
N ALA A 328 -25.97 6.35 -2.30
CA ALA A 328 -24.68 5.95 -2.87
C ALA A 328 -24.90 4.96 -4.00
N LYS A 329 -24.22 5.18 -5.12
CA LYS A 329 -24.47 4.44 -6.36
C LYS A 329 -23.23 4.36 -7.23
N ALA A 330 -22.87 3.15 -7.61
CA ALA A 330 -21.87 2.84 -8.64
C ALA A 330 -22.57 2.13 -9.82
N ARG A 331 -22.16 2.43 -11.05
CA ARG A 331 -22.66 1.75 -12.27
C ARG A 331 -21.51 1.31 -13.16
N TYR A 332 -21.74 0.24 -13.90
CA TYR A 332 -20.77 -0.37 -14.81
C TYR A 332 -21.43 -0.73 -16.15
N LYS A 333 -20.64 -0.72 -17.23
CA LYS A 333 -21.02 -1.35 -18.51
C LYS A 333 -19.85 -2.16 -19.03
N TYR A 334 -20.18 -3.17 -19.82
CA TYR A 334 -19.21 -4.10 -20.39
C TYR A 334 -19.43 -4.24 -21.89
N ASP A 335 -18.38 -4.64 -22.61
CA ASP A 335 -18.47 -5.04 -24.01
C ASP A 335 -18.81 -6.54 -24.17
N SER A 336 -18.76 -7.05 -25.40
CA SER A 336 -19.00 -8.46 -25.72
C SER A 336 -17.85 -9.38 -25.34
N ILE A 337 -16.69 -8.88 -24.91
CA ILE A 337 -15.57 -9.73 -24.47
C ILE A 337 -15.30 -9.56 -22.96
N ASN A 338 -16.30 -9.06 -22.23
CA ASN A 338 -16.32 -8.85 -20.78
C ASN A 338 -15.34 -7.79 -20.26
N ASN A 339 -14.86 -6.88 -21.11
CA ASN A 339 -14.11 -5.73 -20.63
C ASN A 339 -15.08 -4.64 -20.15
N LYS A 340 -14.74 -3.99 -19.04
CA LYS A 340 -15.49 -2.85 -18.50
C LYS A 340 -15.27 -1.62 -19.38
N THR A 341 -16.30 -1.12 -20.05
CA THR A 341 -16.20 0.05 -20.97
C THR A 341 -16.60 1.37 -20.32
N TYR A 342 -17.26 1.30 -19.18
CA TYR A 342 -17.77 2.47 -18.46
C TYR A 342 -17.87 2.17 -16.97
N GLU A 343 -17.55 3.17 -16.16
CA GLU A 343 -17.96 3.22 -14.75
C GLU A 343 -18.39 4.63 -14.33
N SER A 344 -19.32 4.69 -13.38
CA SER A 344 -19.68 5.94 -12.73
C SER A 344 -19.88 5.78 -11.23
N PHE A 345 -19.46 6.76 -10.44
CA PHE A 345 -19.70 6.82 -8.99
C PHE A 345 -20.43 8.13 -8.65
N LYS A 346 -21.57 8.04 -7.98
CA LYS A 346 -22.31 9.22 -7.54
C LYS A 346 -21.57 9.91 -6.39
N ILE A 347 -21.18 11.17 -6.59
CA ILE A 347 -20.54 12.00 -5.55
C ILE A 347 -21.63 12.70 -4.74
N ASN A 348 -22.52 13.42 -5.43
CA ASN A 348 -23.69 14.09 -4.87
C ASN A 348 -24.85 14.04 -5.89
N ASP A 349 -25.97 14.71 -5.61
CA ASP A 349 -27.14 14.68 -6.51
C ASP A 349 -26.93 15.33 -7.88
N THR A 350 -25.86 16.13 -8.04
CA THR A 350 -25.55 16.86 -9.27
C THR A 350 -24.25 16.43 -9.94
N THR A 351 -23.38 15.71 -9.23
CA THR A 351 -22.03 15.35 -9.69
C THR A 351 -21.81 13.85 -9.61
N GLU A 352 -21.32 13.28 -10.70
CA GLU A 352 -20.82 11.90 -10.77
C GLU A 352 -19.36 11.91 -11.23
N LYS A 353 -18.57 10.98 -10.70
CA LYS A 353 -17.29 10.60 -11.31
C LYS A 353 -17.60 9.66 -12.46
N ILE A 354 -17.11 9.96 -13.67
CA ILE A 354 -17.36 9.14 -14.86
C ILE A 354 -16.03 8.77 -15.53
N VAL A 355 -15.86 7.49 -15.85
CA VAL A 355 -14.69 6.97 -16.53
C VAL A 355 -15.12 6.08 -17.69
N HIS A 356 -14.51 6.28 -18.85
CA HIS A 356 -14.68 5.45 -20.04
C HIS A 356 -13.38 4.71 -20.36
N TYR A 357 -13.51 3.47 -20.82
CA TYR A 357 -12.40 2.62 -21.25
C TYR A 357 -12.58 2.24 -22.71
N ILE A 358 -11.52 2.38 -23.49
CA ILE A 358 -11.48 2.04 -24.91
C ILE A 358 -10.42 0.98 -25.12
N TYR A 359 -10.79 -0.11 -25.78
CA TYR A 359 -9.93 -1.26 -26.03
C TYR A 359 -9.61 -1.40 -27.53
N ASP A 360 -8.48 -2.03 -27.85
CA ASP A 360 -8.19 -2.49 -29.20
C ASP A 360 -8.94 -3.80 -29.53
N LYS A 361 -8.67 -4.39 -30.70
CA LYS A 361 -9.34 -5.61 -31.15
C LYS A 361 -8.88 -6.88 -30.42
N ALA A 362 -7.76 -6.84 -29.72
CA ALA A 362 -7.26 -7.93 -28.89
C ALA A 362 -7.72 -7.79 -27.42
N GLY A 363 -8.41 -6.70 -27.06
CA GLY A 363 -8.88 -6.43 -25.70
C GLY A 363 -7.88 -5.66 -24.83
N ASN A 364 -6.82 -5.09 -25.40
CA ASN A 364 -5.88 -4.25 -24.65
C ASN A 364 -6.44 -2.83 -24.47
N LEU A 365 -6.33 -2.25 -23.27
CA LEU A 365 -6.85 -0.91 -22.97
C LEU A 365 -6.01 0.17 -23.65
N ILE A 366 -6.52 0.87 -24.68
CA ILE A 366 -5.78 1.91 -25.42
C ILE A 366 -6.04 3.34 -24.92
N GLU A 367 -7.22 3.62 -24.37
CA GLU A 367 -7.53 4.91 -23.74
C GLU A 367 -8.36 4.73 -22.46
N LYS A 368 -7.98 5.46 -21.41
CA LYS A 368 -8.80 5.70 -20.23
C LYS A 368 -9.16 7.19 -20.19
N LYS A 369 -10.47 7.49 -20.16
CA LYS A 369 -10.98 8.86 -20.26
C LYS A 369 -11.79 9.20 -19.01
N GLU A 370 -11.32 10.14 -18.21
CA GLU A 370 -12.03 10.64 -17.04
C GLU A 370 -12.72 11.97 -17.37
N GLU A 371 -14.02 12.07 -17.06
CA GLU A 371 -14.80 13.28 -17.31
C GLU A 371 -14.64 14.27 -16.14
N ILE A 372 -14.20 15.48 -16.47
CA ILE A 372 -14.03 16.58 -15.52
C ILE A 372 -14.94 17.73 -15.92
N ASP A 373 -15.83 18.14 -15.02
CA ASP A 373 -16.59 19.38 -15.19
C ASP A 373 -15.61 20.56 -15.19
N GLY A 374 -15.57 21.29 -16.30
CA GLY A 374 -14.58 22.32 -16.58
C GLY A 374 -14.60 23.47 -15.57
N LYS A 375 -15.70 23.67 -14.82
CA LYS A 375 -15.74 24.64 -13.71
C LYS A 375 -14.70 24.36 -12.62
N PHE A 376 -14.25 23.11 -12.49
CA PHE A 376 -13.23 22.69 -11.54
C PHE A 376 -11.80 22.79 -12.08
N ILE A 377 -11.64 22.99 -13.40
CA ILE A 377 -10.33 23.26 -14.01
C ILE A 377 -10.03 24.76 -13.95
N SER A 378 -10.99 25.59 -14.33
CA SER A 378 -10.86 27.04 -14.22
C SER A 378 -12.23 27.75 -14.33
N PRO A 379 -12.37 28.98 -13.79
CA PRO A 379 -13.61 29.75 -13.92
C PRO A 379 -14.06 29.98 -15.38
N GLU A 380 -13.11 30.05 -16.31
CA GLU A 380 -13.36 30.28 -17.73
C GLU A 380 -13.93 29.05 -18.46
N ASN A 381 -13.82 27.86 -17.87
CA ASN A 381 -14.25 26.58 -18.44
C ASN A 381 -15.57 26.07 -17.85
N LYS A 382 -16.29 26.88 -17.08
CA LYS A 382 -17.50 26.47 -16.34
C LYS A 382 -18.64 25.84 -17.16
N ASP A 383 -18.68 26.09 -18.47
CA ASP A 383 -19.73 25.61 -19.39
C ASP A 383 -19.22 24.47 -20.31
N LYS A 384 -18.10 23.83 -19.97
CA LYS A 384 -17.45 22.78 -20.79
C LYS A 384 -17.13 21.56 -19.93
N ASN A 385 -17.14 20.38 -20.55
CA ASN A 385 -16.54 19.17 -19.98
C ASN A 385 -15.15 18.96 -20.58
N ILE A 386 -14.18 18.67 -19.72
CA ILE A 386 -12.79 18.37 -20.08
C ILE A 386 -12.57 16.87 -19.88
N TRP A 387 -11.83 16.25 -20.80
CA TRP A 387 -11.50 14.84 -20.74
C TRP A 387 -10.03 14.69 -20.38
N ALA A 388 -9.74 14.15 -19.21
CA ALA A 388 -8.40 13.69 -18.88
C ALA A 388 -8.19 12.31 -19.54
N ILE A 389 -7.33 12.26 -20.56
CA ILE A 389 -7.12 11.06 -21.38
C ILE A 389 -5.73 10.50 -21.10
N THR A 390 -5.67 9.30 -20.52
CA THR A 390 -4.44 8.49 -20.50
C THR A 390 -4.46 7.53 -21.69
N LYS A 391 -3.38 7.49 -22.45
CA LYS A 391 -3.24 6.60 -23.62
C LYS A 391 -2.19 5.52 -23.36
N TYR A 392 -2.40 4.35 -23.94
CA TYR A 392 -1.53 3.20 -23.80
C TYR A 392 -1.16 2.64 -25.17
N GLU A 393 0.10 2.25 -25.32
CA GLU A 393 0.61 1.51 -26.48
C GLU A 393 1.11 0.14 -26.01
N TYR A 394 1.03 -0.86 -26.90
CA TYR A 394 1.38 -2.24 -26.62
C TYR A 394 2.31 -2.80 -27.69
N ASP A 395 3.12 -3.80 -27.33
CA ASP A 395 3.77 -4.66 -28.32
C ASP A 395 2.85 -5.79 -28.82
N LYS A 396 3.35 -6.69 -29.67
CA LYS A 396 2.53 -7.78 -30.23
C LYS A 396 2.21 -8.89 -29.22
N ASN A 397 2.93 -8.97 -28.10
CA ASN A 397 2.64 -9.89 -27.01
C ASN A 397 1.59 -9.31 -26.04
N GLY A 398 1.21 -8.04 -26.19
CA GLY A 398 0.26 -7.35 -25.31
C GLY A 398 0.92 -6.67 -24.11
N ASN A 399 2.24 -6.49 -24.12
CA ASN A 399 2.94 -5.77 -23.05
C ASN A 399 2.80 -4.26 -23.25
N THR A 400 2.48 -3.49 -22.21
CA THR A 400 2.38 -2.02 -22.29
C THR A 400 3.76 -1.39 -22.52
N THR A 401 4.00 -0.83 -23.70
CA THR A 401 5.28 -0.21 -24.11
C THR A 401 5.32 1.29 -23.87
N LYS A 402 4.16 1.97 -23.84
CA LYS A 402 4.08 3.40 -23.55
C LYS A 402 2.78 3.77 -22.84
N ILE A 403 2.88 4.70 -21.90
CA ILE A 403 1.77 5.39 -21.25
C ILE A 403 1.97 6.88 -21.48
N ILE A 404 0.94 7.55 -22.00
CA ILE A 404 0.91 9.01 -22.18
C ILE A 404 -0.14 9.57 -21.24
N THR A 405 0.29 10.40 -20.30
CA THR A 405 -0.57 11.07 -19.31
C THR A 405 -1.44 12.16 -19.98
N PRO A 406 -2.56 12.61 -19.38
CA PRO A 406 -3.35 13.74 -19.87
C PRO A 406 -2.55 14.98 -20.30
N LYS A 407 -1.47 15.32 -19.57
CA LYS A 407 -0.56 16.42 -19.88
C LYS A 407 0.52 16.11 -20.93
N GLY A 408 0.57 14.87 -21.42
CA GLY A 408 1.50 14.44 -22.47
C GLY A 408 2.86 13.97 -21.96
N PHE A 409 3.07 13.81 -20.65
CA PHE A 409 4.25 13.12 -20.13
C PHE A 409 4.24 11.65 -20.57
N GLU A 410 5.40 11.11 -20.95
CA GLU A 410 5.53 9.73 -21.42
C GLU A 410 6.23 8.86 -20.37
N ILE A 411 5.67 7.68 -20.12
CA ILE A 411 6.30 6.59 -19.36
C ILE A 411 6.42 5.42 -20.34
N GLY A 412 7.62 5.05 -20.74
CA GLY A 412 7.84 3.95 -21.68
C GLY A 412 8.55 2.77 -21.04
N ARG A 413 8.33 1.58 -21.60
CA ARG A 413 8.90 0.31 -21.15
C ARG A 413 9.43 -0.48 -22.33
N VAL A 414 10.60 -1.08 -22.15
CA VAL A 414 11.19 -2.03 -23.09
C VAL A 414 11.25 -3.39 -22.42
N TYR A 415 10.86 -4.42 -23.16
CA TYR A 415 10.82 -5.80 -22.70
C TYR A 415 11.90 -6.63 -23.39
N ASP A 416 12.44 -7.62 -22.69
CA ASP A 416 13.23 -8.66 -23.34
C ASP A 416 12.33 -9.68 -24.06
N VAL A 417 12.96 -10.68 -24.70
CA VAL A 417 12.29 -11.69 -25.51
C VAL A 417 11.41 -12.67 -24.69
N ILE A 418 11.47 -12.60 -23.35
CA ILE A 418 10.63 -13.37 -22.44
C ILE A 418 9.68 -12.47 -21.63
N ASP A 419 9.40 -11.27 -22.15
CA ASP A 419 8.42 -10.31 -21.64
C ASP A 419 8.76 -9.72 -20.25
N ARG A 420 10.06 -9.66 -19.87
CA ARG A 420 10.51 -8.93 -18.66
C ARG A 420 10.89 -7.49 -18.98
N VAL A 421 10.49 -6.53 -18.14
CA VAL A 421 10.89 -5.12 -18.29
C VAL A 421 12.40 -4.98 -18.08
N ILE A 422 13.16 -4.61 -19.11
CA ILE A 422 14.61 -4.37 -19.04
C ILE A 422 14.94 -2.88 -19.02
N GLU A 423 14.01 -2.02 -19.43
CA GLU A 423 14.12 -0.57 -19.31
C GLU A 423 12.75 0.04 -18.98
N GLN A 424 12.70 0.98 -18.04
CA GLN A 424 11.61 1.94 -17.91
C GLN A 424 12.15 3.36 -18.01
N TYR A 425 11.62 4.16 -18.93
CA TYR A 425 12.00 5.57 -19.09
C TYR A 425 10.82 6.50 -18.86
N GLU A 426 11.14 7.71 -18.41
CA GLU A 426 10.18 8.76 -18.10
C GLU A 426 10.62 10.05 -18.75
N LYS A 427 9.67 10.76 -19.37
CA LYS A 427 9.95 11.91 -20.22
C LYS A 427 8.94 13.02 -20.00
N ASP A 428 9.47 14.16 -19.59
CA ASP A 428 8.81 15.46 -19.49
C ASP A 428 9.65 16.49 -20.23
N GLU A 429 9.28 16.74 -21.49
CA GLU A 429 10.03 17.67 -22.35
C GLU A 429 9.97 19.12 -21.86
N ILE A 430 8.87 19.50 -21.21
CA ILE A 430 8.63 20.88 -20.76
C ILE A 430 9.60 21.25 -19.64
N ASN A 431 9.84 20.31 -18.72
CA ASN A 431 10.70 20.52 -17.56
C ASN A 431 12.11 19.94 -17.72
N ASN A 432 12.45 19.48 -18.94
CA ASN A 432 13.73 18.86 -19.29
C ASN A 432 14.10 17.67 -18.37
N ILE A 433 13.11 16.85 -18.01
CA ILE A 433 13.33 15.60 -17.27
C ILE A 433 13.28 14.47 -18.28
N PHE A 434 14.35 13.70 -18.33
CA PHE A 434 14.40 12.45 -19.08
C PHE A 434 15.28 11.50 -18.29
N ARG A 435 14.71 10.44 -17.75
CA ARG A 435 15.46 9.44 -16.98
C ARG A 435 15.08 8.03 -17.41
N SER A 436 16.00 7.10 -17.21
CA SER A 436 15.85 5.70 -17.57
C SER A 436 16.38 4.81 -16.46
N HIS A 437 15.61 3.78 -16.12
CA HIS A 437 15.92 2.74 -15.16
C HIS A 437 16.07 1.42 -15.92
N VAL A 438 17.25 0.82 -15.81
CA VAL A 438 17.59 -0.42 -16.52
C VAL A 438 17.69 -1.57 -15.52
N TYR A 439 16.99 -2.66 -15.81
CA TYR A 439 16.91 -3.84 -14.95
C TYR A 439 17.70 -4.99 -15.56
N LYS A 440 18.53 -5.63 -14.74
CA LYS A 440 19.22 -6.88 -15.12
C LYS A 440 18.70 -8.01 -14.26
N TYR A 441 18.53 -9.16 -14.89
CA TYR A 441 17.97 -10.35 -14.25
C TYR A 441 18.95 -11.51 -14.30
N ASP A 442 18.86 -12.41 -13.33
CA ASP A 442 19.47 -13.74 -13.40
C ASP A 442 18.62 -14.71 -14.26
N LYS A 443 18.97 -16.01 -14.21
CA LYS A 443 18.24 -17.05 -14.98
C LYS A 443 16.91 -17.43 -14.33
N ALA A 444 16.76 -17.22 -13.02
CA ALA A 444 15.52 -17.42 -12.26
C ALA A 444 14.57 -16.22 -12.33
N SER A 445 14.96 -15.15 -13.05
CA SER A 445 14.22 -13.90 -13.20
C SER A 445 14.18 -13.00 -11.96
N ASN A 446 15.16 -13.15 -11.06
CA ASN A 446 15.39 -12.18 -9.99
C ASN A 446 16.16 -10.97 -10.52
N ILE A 447 15.79 -9.75 -10.09
CA ILE A 447 16.54 -8.53 -10.42
C ILE A 447 17.89 -8.57 -9.68
N ILE A 448 19.00 -8.59 -10.40
CA ILE A 448 20.37 -8.58 -9.84
C ILE A 448 21.05 -7.22 -9.91
N ALA A 449 20.57 -6.32 -10.78
CA ALA A 449 21.04 -4.94 -10.82
C ALA A 449 19.96 -3.98 -11.33
N LEU A 450 19.99 -2.75 -10.80
CA LEU A 450 19.18 -1.61 -11.22
C LEU A 450 20.10 -0.44 -11.51
N SER A 451 20.18 -0.02 -12.77
CA SER A 451 21.02 1.09 -13.21
C SER A 451 20.19 2.33 -13.56
N GLU A 452 20.64 3.49 -13.10
CA GLU A 452 19.92 4.76 -13.20
C GLU A 452 20.67 5.71 -14.15
N TYR A 453 19.95 6.25 -15.15
CA TYR A 453 20.48 7.19 -16.13
C TYR A 453 19.58 8.41 -16.21
N SER A 454 20.17 9.57 -16.55
CA SER A 454 19.44 10.80 -16.79
C SER A 454 19.94 11.53 -18.03
N GLY A 455 19.09 12.37 -18.62
CA GLY A 455 19.48 13.30 -19.66
C GLY A 455 19.95 12.65 -20.95
N LYS A 456 21.14 13.06 -21.41
CA LYS A 456 21.77 12.51 -22.62
C LYS A 456 22.06 11.02 -22.50
N ASP A 457 22.51 10.58 -21.33
CA ASP A 457 22.86 9.19 -21.07
C ASP A 457 21.60 8.32 -21.12
N ALA A 458 20.51 8.78 -20.50
CA ALA A 458 19.21 8.10 -20.58
C ALA A 458 18.66 8.03 -22.01
N ARG A 459 18.81 9.09 -22.82
CA ARG A 459 18.39 9.06 -24.24
C ARG A 459 19.21 8.07 -25.07
N LEU A 460 20.51 7.95 -24.78
CA LEU A 460 21.40 7.01 -25.47
C LEU A 460 21.04 5.56 -25.09
N ILE A 461 20.82 5.29 -23.80
CA ILE A 461 20.36 4.01 -23.27
C ILE A 461 19.00 3.64 -23.85
N ASN A 462 18.04 4.56 -23.86
CA ASN A 462 16.72 4.28 -24.42
C ASN A 462 16.77 3.93 -25.90
N LYS A 463 17.58 4.66 -26.68
CA LYS A 463 17.82 4.33 -28.08
C LYS A 463 18.42 2.93 -28.24
N LYS A 464 19.38 2.56 -27.39
CA LYS A 464 19.98 1.21 -27.38
C LYS A 464 18.91 0.15 -27.15
N TYR A 465 18.25 0.17 -26.00
CA TYR A 465 17.29 -0.88 -25.62
C TYR A 465 16.07 -0.93 -26.56
N SER A 466 15.51 0.21 -26.93
CA SER A 466 14.35 0.24 -27.84
C SER A 466 14.68 -0.30 -29.23
N SER A 467 15.89 -0.06 -29.76
CA SER A 467 16.26 -0.55 -31.11
C SER A 467 16.72 -2.01 -31.11
N GLU A 468 17.36 -2.47 -30.04
CA GLU A 468 17.83 -3.85 -29.90
C GLU A 468 16.69 -4.83 -29.60
N ASN A 469 15.56 -4.32 -29.09
CA ASN A 469 14.37 -5.11 -28.73
C ASN A 469 13.12 -4.69 -29.53
N ASP A 470 13.29 -4.09 -30.71
CA ASP A 470 12.18 -3.83 -31.63
C ASP A 470 11.78 -5.13 -32.38
N TYR A 471 10.82 -5.86 -31.83
CA TYR A 471 10.31 -7.10 -32.44
C TYR A 471 9.43 -6.88 -33.69
N ASN A 472 9.32 -5.65 -34.20
CA ASN A 472 8.68 -5.37 -35.48
C ASN A 472 9.60 -5.54 -36.68
N ILE A 473 10.92 -5.42 -36.50
CA ILE A 473 11.92 -5.61 -37.57
C ILE A 473 12.50 -7.03 -37.54
N LYS A 474 13.24 -7.41 -38.60
CA LYS A 474 13.84 -8.75 -38.66
C LYS A 474 14.96 -8.91 -37.63
N ALA A 475 15.16 -10.14 -37.14
CA ALA A 475 16.22 -10.45 -36.18
C ALA A 475 17.63 -10.04 -36.65
N LEU A 476 17.91 -10.15 -37.96
CA LEU A 476 19.19 -9.71 -38.53
C LEU A 476 19.38 -8.20 -38.42
N ASP A 477 18.31 -7.41 -38.63
CA ASP A 477 18.37 -5.94 -38.52
C ASP A 477 18.60 -5.52 -37.07
N ARG A 478 17.95 -6.18 -36.09
CA ARG A 478 18.24 -5.98 -34.66
C ARG A 478 19.68 -6.30 -34.32
N TYR A 479 20.23 -7.40 -34.85
CA TYR A 479 21.62 -7.77 -34.64
C TYR A 479 22.61 -6.72 -35.18
N GLU A 480 22.31 -6.12 -36.33
CA GLU A 480 23.08 -4.98 -36.83
C GLU A 480 22.93 -3.74 -35.93
N LYS A 481 21.75 -3.47 -35.36
CA LYS A 481 21.56 -2.40 -34.34
C LYS A 481 22.44 -2.61 -33.11
N VAL A 482 22.54 -3.83 -32.59
CA VAL A 482 23.43 -4.17 -31.47
C VAL A 482 24.88 -3.81 -31.80
N LYS A 483 25.35 -4.16 -33.00
CA LYS A 483 26.72 -3.80 -33.44
C LYS A 483 26.91 -2.29 -33.60
N GLU A 484 25.95 -1.61 -34.21
CA GLU A 484 25.96 -0.14 -34.39
C GLU A 484 26.03 0.57 -33.04
N ASN A 485 25.18 0.18 -32.09
CA ASN A 485 25.15 0.74 -30.74
C ASN A 485 26.45 0.46 -29.98
N LYS A 486 26.97 -0.78 -30.04
CA LYS A 486 28.26 -1.12 -29.43
C LYS A 486 29.39 -0.24 -29.96
N LYS A 487 29.49 -0.09 -31.28
CA LYS A 487 30.49 0.79 -31.91
C LYS A 487 30.30 2.25 -31.50
N LEU A 488 29.07 2.73 -31.46
CA LEU A 488 28.75 4.09 -31.01
C LEU A 488 29.17 4.31 -29.55
N PHE A 489 28.92 3.35 -28.66
CA PHE A 489 29.28 3.45 -27.25
C PHE A 489 30.80 3.44 -27.07
N GLU A 490 31.52 2.61 -27.84
CA GLU A 490 32.99 2.62 -27.89
C GLU A 490 33.54 3.96 -28.41
N GLU A 491 32.97 4.51 -29.49
CA GLU A 491 33.36 5.81 -30.06
C GLU A 491 33.09 6.98 -29.09
N LEU A 492 31.98 6.92 -28.35
CA LEU A 492 31.62 7.90 -27.32
C LEU A 492 32.35 7.69 -25.99
N LYS A 493 33.04 6.56 -25.81
CA LYS A 493 33.59 6.11 -24.52
C LYS A 493 32.53 6.11 -23.42
N PHE A 494 31.32 5.68 -23.77
CA PHE A 494 30.21 5.57 -22.84
C PHE A 494 30.43 4.40 -21.89
N GLU A 495 30.27 4.63 -20.60
CA GLU A 495 30.40 3.60 -19.56
C GLU A 495 29.02 3.38 -18.95
N GLU A 496 28.51 2.16 -19.13
CA GLU A 496 27.22 1.72 -18.61
C GLU A 496 27.31 1.46 -17.10
N ASP A 497 26.17 1.48 -16.41
CA ASP A 497 26.02 1.07 -15.01
C ASP A 497 26.85 1.85 -13.98
N LYS A 498 27.23 3.10 -14.28
CA LYS A 498 27.93 3.98 -13.32
C LYS A 498 27.17 4.18 -12.02
N LYS A 499 25.85 4.36 -12.12
CA LYS A 499 24.92 4.45 -10.98
C LYS A 499 24.10 3.17 -10.95
N SER A 500 24.56 2.16 -10.23
CA SER A 500 23.90 0.85 -10.21
C SER A 500 23.79 0.29 -8.80
N LYS A 501 22.59 -0.16 -8.44
CA LYS A 501 22.31 -0.94 -7.24
C LYS A 501 22.43 -2.42 -7.57
N GLY A 502 22.94 -3.21 -6.63
CA GLY A 502 23.14 -4.66 -6.79
C GLY A 502 22.31 -5.48 -5.80
N TYR A 503 21.86 -6.65 -6.24
CA TYR A 503 21.08 -7.59 -5.45
C TYR A 503 21.63 -9.00 -5.62
N THR A 504 21.81 -9.72 -4.51
CA THR A 504 22.28 -11.11 -4.52
C THR A 504 21.26 -12.00 -3.82
N TYR A 505 21.01 -13.17 -4.40
CA TYR A 505 20.06 -14.15 -3.89
C TYR A 505 20.78 -15.46 -3.53
N ASP A 506 20.21 -16.23 -2.61
CA ASP A 506 20.64 -17.61 -2.37
C ASP A 506 19.95 -18.59 -3.35
N SER A 507 20.21 -19.88 -3.18
CA SER A 507 19.65 -20.94 -4.02
C SER A 507 18.14 -21.19 -3.84
N GLN A 508 17.50 -20.54 -2.87
CA GLN A 508 16.05 -20.51 -2.67
C GLN A 508 15.45 -19.19 -3.19
N ASP A 509 16.22 -18.39 -3.93
CA ASP A 509 15.81 -17.08 -4.45
C ASP A 509 15.47 -16.05 -3.35
N ARG A 510 16.07 -16.19 -2.15
CA ARG A 510 15.92 -15.20 -1.05
C ARG A 510 16.98 -14.11 -1.17
N LEU A 511 16.59 -12.84 -1.07
CA LEU A 511 17.52 -11.70 -1.13
C LEU A 511 18.47 -11.73 0.08
N THR A 512 19.75 -11.98 -0.17
CA THR A 512 20.79 -12.08 0.87
C THR A 512 21.59 -10.80 1.03
N HIS A 513 21.81 -10.06 -0.06
CA HIS A 513 22.61 -8.83 -0.07
C HIS A 513 21.95 -7.74 -0.90
N PHE A 514 21.96 -6.52 -0.36
CA PHE A 514 21.60 -5.31 -1.08
C PHE A 514 22.80 -4.36 -1.12
N LYS A 515 23.26 -3.99 -2.31
CA LYS A 515 24.38 -3.06 -2.55
C LYS A 515 23.83 -1.76 -3.11
N ASN A 516 24.08 -0.64 -2.43
CA ASN A 516 23.69 0.69 -2.92
C ASN A 516 24.65 1.20 -4.03
N ILE A 517 24.39 2.38 -4.59
CA ILE A 517 25.17 2.96 -5.70
C ILE A 517 26.64 3.22 -5.29
N SER A 518 26.84 3.58 -4.02
CA SER A 518 28.16 3.81 -3.39
C SER A 518 28.92 2.52 -3.10
N GLY A 519 28.28 1.36 -3.27
CA GLY A 519 28.84 0.05 -3.06
C GLY A 519 28.77 -0.50 -1.64
N ASN A 520 28.03 0.15 -0.75
CA ASN A 520 27.78 -0.25 0.63
C ASN A 520 26.75 -1.39 0.68
N ILE A 521 26.96 -2.39 1.54
CA ILE A 521 26.19 -3.63 1.56
C ILE A 521 25.32 -3.74 2.83
N THR A 522 24.03 -4.05 2.66
CA THR A 522 23.17 -4.59 3.72
C THR A 522 23.04 -6.10 3.55
N ARG A 523 23.21 -6.87 4.64
CA ARG A 523 23.14 -8.34 4.64
C ARG A 523 21.92 -8.83 5.43
N LEU A 524 21.17 -9.77 4.85
CA LEU A 524 19.97 -10.40 5.43
C LEU A 524 20.18 -11.91 5.62
N ILE A 525 20.10 -12.40 6.85
CA ILE A 525 20.26 -13.82 7.18
C ILE A 525 18.91 -14.39 7.59
N TYR A 526 18.57 -15.56 7.04
CA TYR A 526 17.28 -16.23 7.21
C TYR A 526 17.41 -17.50 8.06
N ASP A 527 16.32 -17.89 8.73
CA ASP A 527 16.13 -19.26 9.18
C ASP A 527 15.55 -20.15 8.06
N LYS A 528 15.33 -21.43 8.37
CA LYS A 528 14.85 -22.42 7.40
C LYS A 528 13.37 -22.24 7.00
N ASN A 529 12.64 -21.37 7.68
CA ASN A 529 11.26 -21.02 7.36
C ASN A 529 11.19 -19.69 6.57
N ASP A 530 12.31 -19.25 5.98
CA ASP A 530 12.45 -18.02 5.19
C ASP A 530 12.18 -16.73 5.99
N ARG A 531 12.43 -16.74 7.30
CA ARG A 531 12.27 -15.56 8.18
C ARG A 531 13.63 -14.92 8.46
N ILE A 532 13.72 -13.59 8.38
CA ILE A 532 14.96 -12.85 8.69
C ILE A 532 15.29 -13.01 10.18
N ILE A 533 16.40 -13.68 10.51
CA ILE A 533 16.89 -13.82 11.88
C ILE A 533 17.98 -12.81 12.22
N LYS A 534 18.62 -12.19 11.23
CA LYS A 534 19.63 -11.14 11.43
C LYS A 534 19.69 -10.17 10.25
N GLN A 535 19.72 -8.87 10.57
CA GLN A 535 19.93 -7.78 9.61
C GLN A 535 21.18 -7.00 9.98
N ILE A 536 22.08 -6.81 9.02
CA ILE A 536 23.39 -6.15 9.19
C ILE A 536 23.44 -4.95 8.25
N LEU A 537 23.59 -3.75 8.81
CA LEU A 537 23.72 -2.50 8.07
C LEU A 537 25.15 -2.30 7.52
N PRO A 538 25.34 -1.44 6.52
CA PRO A 538 26.66 -1.25 5.91
C PRO A 538 27.84 -0.87 6.81
N GLU A 539 27.64 -0.07 7.85
CA GLU A 539 28.71 0.24 8.82
C GLU A 539 29.05 -0.96 9.72
N GLN A 540 28.16 -1.95 9.81
CA GLN A 540 28.31 -3.13 10.65
C GLN A 540 28.81 -4.36 9.88
N TYR A 541 28.79 -4.31 8.54
CA TYR A 541 29.11 -5.41 7.66
C TYR A 541 30.63 -5.61 7.49
N ASP A 542 31.10 -6.84 7.75
CA ASP A 542 32.47 -7.31 7.51
C ASP A 542 32.51 -8.28 6.33
N GLU A 543 32.97 -7.74 5.19
CA GLU A 543 33.11 -8.47 3.92
C GLU A 543 33.98 -9.73 4.03
N SER A 544 34.94 -9.79 4.97
CA SER A 544 35.82 -10.95 5.11
C SER A 544 35.12 -12.17 5.70
N THR A 545 34.04 -11.95 6.44
CA THR A 545 33.25 -13.00 7.09
C THR A 545 31.88 -13.22 6.46
N ASP A 546 31.47 -12.34 5.54
CA ASP A 546 30.08 -12.23 5.07
C ASP A 546 29.07 -12.15 6.25
N ASP A 547 29.46 -11.44 7.31
CA ASP A 547 28.69 -11.28 8.54
C ASP A 547 29.04 -9.93 9.21
N GLY A 548 28.56 -9.68 10.42
CA GLY A 548 28.79 -8.44 11.14
C GLY A 548 28.00 -8.34 12.43
N LEU A 549 28.06 -7.17 13.07
CA LEU A 549 27.06 -6.83 14.10
C LEU A 549 25.70 -6.63 13.43
N GLY A 550 24.60 -6.95 14.11
CA GLY A 550 23.30 -6.81 13.48
C GLY A 550 22.14 -7.05 14.41
N THR A 551 20.99 -6.47 14.06
CA THR A 551 19.73 -6.69 14.78
C THR A 551 19.26 -8.12 14.54
N THR A 552 18.96 -8.86 15.60
CA THR A 552 18.51 -10.26 15.54
C THR A 552 17.08 -10.42 16.01
N TYR A 553 16.38 -11.38 15.40
CA TYR A 553 14.96 -11.66 15.63
C TYR A 553 14.78 -13.11 16.04
N ILE A 554 13.94 -13.34 17.05
CA ILE A 554 13.50 -14.67 17.45
C ILE A 554 11.98 -14.76 17.28
N TYR A 555 11.53 -15.84 16.66
CA TYR A 555 10.14 -16.07 16.30
C TYR A 555 9.53 -17.20 17.13
N ASN A 556 8.22 -17.12 17.40
CA ASN A 556 7.44 -18.29 17.79
C ASN A 556 7.14 -19.19 16.57
N LEU A 557 6.44 -20.30 16.83
CA LEU A 557 6.05 -21.29 15.83
C LEU A 557 5.08 -20.72 14.77
N LYS A 558 4.27 -19.71 15.13
CA LYS A 558 3.40 -18.94 14.21
C LYS A 558 4.14 -17.88 13.38
N GLY A 559 5.46 -17.75 13.50
CA GLY A 559 6.25 -16.77 12.75
C GLY A 559 6.18 -15.34 13.30
N GLN A 560 5.70 -15.16 14.53
CA GLN A 560 5.59 -13.86 15.18
C GLN A 560 6.84 -13.57 16.03
N VAL A 561 7.33 -12.33 16.00
CA VAL A 561 8.54 -11.92 16.74
C VAL A 561 8.26 -11.94 18.25
N ILE A 562 8.98 -12.78 18.99
CA ILE A 562 8.92 -12.86 20.47
C ILE A 562 10.10 -12.19 21.14
N GLN A 563 11.21 -11.97 20.43
CA GLN A 563 12.37 -11.24 20.95
C GLN A 563 13.11 -10.51 19.83
N VAL A 564 13.50 -9.26 20.10
CA VAL A 564 14.43 -8.48 19.27
C VAL A 564 15.67 -8.16 20.09
N LYS A 565 16.85 -8.39 19.51
CA LYS A 565 18.12 -7.88 20.06
C LYS A 565 18.75 -6.91 19.09
N ASN A 566 19.28 -5.80 19.60
CA ASN A 566 20.01 -4.82 18.80
C ASN A 566 21.38 -5.38 18.34
N ALA A 567 22.13 -4.58 17.57
CA ALA A 567 23.44 -4.95 17.05
C ALA A 567 24.49 -5.28 18.14
N LEU A 568 24.29 -4.81 19.37
CA LEU A 568 25.14 -5.12 20.53
C LEU A 568 24.74 -6.43 21.25
N GLY A 569 23.68 -7.10 20.78
CA GLY A 569 23.15 -8.33 21.39
C GLY A 569 22.24 -8.08 22.60
N GLU A 570 21.89 -6.84 22.89
CA GLU A 570 21.00 -6.49 24.00
C GLU A 570 19.54 -6.72 23.60
N THR A 571 18.75 -7.34 24.47
CA THR A 571 17.31 -7.48 24.23
C THR A 571 16.61 -6.13 24.39
N VAL A 572 16.02 -5.64 23.31
CA VAL A 572 15.30 -4.35 23.27
C VAL A 572 13.78 -4.54 23.24
N THR A 573 13.30 -5.74 22.91
CA THR A 573 11.87 -6.06 22.90
C THR A 573 11.63 -7.53 23.22
N ARG A 574 10.59 -7.83 24.01
CA ARG A 574 10.01 -9.17 24.16
C ARG A 574 8.49 -9.09 24.03
N ASN A 575 7.89 -10.00 23.26
CA ASN A 575 6.45 -10.03 23.04
C ASN A 575 5.86 -11.39 23.41
N THR A 576 4.63 -11.40 23.92
CA THR A 576 3.77 -12.59 24.02
C THR A 576 2.51 -12.40 23.20
N TYR A 577 1.89 -13.51 22.79
CA TYR A 577 0.70 -13.51 21.96
C TYR A 577 -0.34 -14.48 22.55
N ASP A 578 -1.61 -14.15 22.38
CA ASP A 578 -2.73 -15.04 22.71
C ASP A 578 -2.85 -16.20 21.70
N PRO A 579 -3.68 -17.24 21.97
CA PRO A 579 -3.88 -18.34 21.03
C PRO A 579 -4.41 -17.91 19.65
N LYS A 580 -5.14 -16.79 19.54
CA LYS A 580 -5.63 -16.23 18.27
C LYS A 580 -4.54 -15.47 17.49
N GLY A 581 -3.38 -15.26 18.10
CA GLY A 581 -2.24 -14.55 17.51
C GLY A 581 -2.23 -13.05 17.79
N ASN A 582 -3.11 -12.52 18.64
CA ASN A 582 -3.07 -11.12 19.03
C ASN A 582 -1.97 -10.87 20.07
N MET A 583 -1.32 -9.71 20.07
CA MET A 583 -0.22 -9.38 20.99
C MET A 583 -0.74 -9.18 22.42
N GLU A 584 -0.47 -10.11 23.33
CA GLU A 584 -0.93 -10.02 24.72
C GLU A 584 -0.06 -9.07 25.55
N THR A 585 1.27 -9.15 25.37
CA THR A 585 2.21 -8.28 26.10
C THR A 585 3.37 -7.82 25.22
N SER A 586 3.86 -6.62 25.47
CA SER A 586 5.13 -6.11 24.93
C SER A 586 5.98 -5.54 26.06
N ILE A 587 7.25 -5.93 26.11
CA ILE A 587 8.22 -5.54 27.13
C ILE A 587 9.43 -4.93 26.45
N ASP A 588 9.75 -3.68 26.78
CA ASP A 588 10.92 -2.99 26.23
C ASP A 588 12.25 -3.43 26.89
N GLY A 589 13.36 -2.82 26.45
CA GLY A 589 14.71 -3.09 26.97
C GLY A 589 14.92 -2.72 28.44
N GLU A 590 14.08 -1.86 29.01
CA GLU A 590 14.10 -1.43 30.41
C GLU A 590 13.08 -2.20 31.28
N ASN A 591 12.38 -3.17 30.70
CA ASN A 591 11.34 -4.01 31.31
C ASN A 591 10.01 -3.28 31.58
N ASN A 592 9.73 -2.20 30.87
CA ASN A 592 8.42 -1.57 30.85
C ASN A 592 7.46 -2.48 30.07
N LYS A 593 6.49 -3.06 30.79
CA LYS A 593 5.51 -4.01 30.25
C LYS A 593 4.18 -3.33 29.94
N VAL A 594 3.78 -3.36 28.68
CA VAL A 594 2.42 -3.02 28.20
C VAL A 594 1.62 -4.31 27.98
N GLU A 595 0.38 -4.34 28.45
CA GLU A 595 -0.57 -5.45 28.27
C GLU A 595 -1.75 -5.00 27.42
N TYR A 596 -2.21 -5.89 26.54
CA TYR A 596 -3.38 -5.68 25.69
C TYR A 596 -4.40 -6.77 25.93
N THR A 597 -5.67 -6.40 25.94
CA THR A 597 -6.79 -7.35 25.87
C THR A 597 -7.60 -7.11 24.61
N TYR A 598 -8.33 -8.12 24.16
CA TYR A 598 -9.03 -8.09 22.88
C TYR A 598 -10.52 -8.46 23.04
N THR A 599 -11.36 -7.97 22.13
CA THR A 599 -12.73 -8.47 21.92
C THR A 599 -12.67 -9.85 21.27
N LEU A 600 -13.81 -10.56 21.20
CA LEU A 600 -13.86 -11.87 20.52
C LEU A 600 -13.50 -11.79 19.03
N LEU A 601 -13.64 -10.61 18.42
CA LEU A 601 -13.27 -10.31 17.04
C LEU A 601 -11.77 -9.97 16.86
N GLY A 602 -10.96 -9.99 17.93
CA GLY A 602 -9.53 -9.64 17.88
C GLY A 602 -9.25 -8.13 17.86
N GLN A 603 -10.21 -7.30 18.28
CA GLN A 603 -10.04 -5.84 18.35
C GLN A 603 -9.54 -5.43 19.73
N ILE A 604 -8.62 -4.47 19.84
CA ILE A 604 -8.08 -4.03 21.14
C ILE A 604 -9.22 -3.52 22.03
N LYS A 605 -9.36 -4.08 23.22
CA LYS A 605 -10.37 -3.66 24.19
C LYS A 605 -9.76 -2.76 25.26
N ASP A 606 -8.74 -3.24 25.96
CA ASP A 606 -8.10 -2.51 27.06
C ASP A 606 -6.58 -2.53 26.89
N ILE A 607 -5.92 -1.40 27.21
CA ILE A 607 -4.47 -1.23 27.26
C ILE A 607 -4.07 -0.91 28.69
N VAL A 608 -3.09 -1.65 29.22
CA VAL A 608 -2.52 -1.41 30.55
C VAL A 608 -1.02 -1.13 30.42
N THR A 609 -0.64 0.10 30.74
CA THR A 609 0.75 0.58 30.82
C THR A 609 1.34 0.36 32.22
N PRO A 610 2.67 0.45 32.40
CA PRO A 610 3.28 0.34 33.73
C PRO A 610 2.70 1.30 34.79
N ASN A 611 2.44 2.57 34.48
CA ASN A 611 1.87 3.50 35.47
C ASN A 611 0.40 3.21 35.76
N SER A 612 -0.42 2.92 34.75
CA SER A 612 -1.83 2.53 34.98
C SER A 612 -1.94 1.23 35.78
N ARG A 613 -1.02 0.27 35.57
CA ARG A 613 -0.90 -0.94 36.40
C ARG A 613 -0.59 -0.61 37.86
N LYS A 614 0.33 0.33 38.14
CA LYS A 614 0.63 0.79 39.52
C LYS A 614 -0.60 1.39 40.21
N GLU A 615 -1.47 2.05 39.45
CA GLU A 615 -2.74 2.61 39.94
C GLU A 615 -3.92 1.62 39.94
N ASN A 616 -3.72 0.38 39.47
CA ASN A 616 -4.79 -0.60 39.25
C ASN A 616 -5.94 -0.06 38.38
N LYS A 617 -5.58 0.65 37.30
CA LYS A 617 -6.48 1.22 36.29
C LYS A 617 -6.09 0.76 34.89
N ILE A 618 -6.99 0.99 33.95
CA ILE A 618 -6.76 0.80 32.52
C ILE A 618 -6.26 2.13 31.96
N ALA A 619 -5.19 2.13 31.16
CA ALA A 619 -4.69 3.35 30.52
C ALA A 619 -5.62 3.83 29.40
N GLN A 620 -6.15 2.89 28.60
CA GLN A 620 -7.14 3.19 27.55
C GLN A 620 -8.08 2.01 27.35
N SER A 621 -9.37 2.28 27.17
CA SER A 621 -10.42 1.29 26.89
C SER A 621 -11.27 1.71 25.69
N TYR A 622 -11.55 0.77 24.79
CA TYR A 622 -12.26 0.98 23.53
C TYR A 622 -13.64 0.31 23.56
N LYS A 623 -14.65 1.02 23.02
CA LYS A 623 -16.01 0.51 22.83
C LYS A 623 -16.32 0.35 21.35
N TYR A 624 -17.09 -0.68 21.02
CA TYR A 624 -17.42 -1.04 19.64
C TYR A 624 -18.93 -1.17 19.42
N ASP A 625 -19.41 -0.89 18.21
CA ASP A 625 -20.76 -1.28 17.78
C ASP A 625 -20.83 -2.75 17.36
N ALA A 626 -22.04 -3.24 17.02
CA ALA A 626 -22.27 -4.61 16.59
C ALA A 626 -21.49 -5.00 15.32
N ARG A 627 -21.06 -4.02 14.52
CA ARG A 627 -20.34 -4.21 13.26
C ARG A 627 -18.82 -4.06 13.42
N GLY A 628 -18.34 -3.83 14.65
CA GLY A 628 -16.93 -3.69 14.98
C GLY A 628 -16.39 -2.26 14.81
N ASN A 629 -17.24 -1.25 14.63
CA ASN A 629 -16.78 0.15 14.54
C ASN A 629 -16.56 0.73 15.94
N ILE A 630 -15.53 1.57 16.14
CA ILE A 630 -15.27 2.21 17.44
C ILE A 630 -16.37 3.25 17.75
N THR A 631 -17.02 3.13 18.91
CA THR A 631 -18.07 4.04 19.39
C THR A 631 -17.67 4.84 20.63
N GLY A 632 -16.50 4.59 21.19
CA GLY A 632 -15.95 5.44 22.23
C GLY A 632 -14.62 4.97 22.77
N ILE A 633 -13.94 5.90 23.42
CA ILE A 633 -12.64 5.69 24.07
C ILE A 633 -12.74 6.26 25.48
N THR A 634 -12.31 5.48 26.46
CA THR A 634 -12.13 5.92 27.85
C THR A 634 -10.64 5.91 28.14
N GLU A 635 -10.10 7.06 28.52
CA GLU A 635 -8.67 7.22 28.84
C GLU A 635 -8.38 6.94 30.33
N GLY A 636 -7.11 7.04 30.74
CA GLY A 636 -6.60 6.55 32.01
C GLY A 636 -7.15 7.30 33.24
N ASN A 637 -7.51 8.57 33.05
CA ASN A 637 -8.21 9.36 34.07
C ASN A 637 -9.72 9.10 34.13
N GLY A 638 -10.27 8.25 33.25
CA GLY A 638 -11.68 7.89 33.20
C GLY A 638 -12.55 8.84 32.35
N ASN A 639 -11.96 9.84 31.69
CA ASN A 639 -12.71 10.70 30.79
C ASN A 639 -13.10 9.92 29.52
N GLN A 640 -14.33 10.10 29.07
CA GLN A 640 -14.88 9.33 27.94
C GLN A 640 -15.23 10.24 26.76
N THR A 641 -14.68 9.91 25.60
CA THR A 641 -15.12 10.42 24.29
C THR A 641 -16.00 9.37 23.62
N SER A 642 -17.10 9.79 23.01
CA SER A 642 -18.01 8.89 22.28
C SER A 642 -18.21 9.32 20.83
N TYR A 643 -18.44 8.34 19.96
CA TYR A 643 -18.61 8.51 18.53
C TYR A 643 -19.99 7.99 18.11
N MET A 644 -20.76 8.83 17.43
CA MET A 644 -21.98 8.42 16.74
C MET A 644 -21.65 8.15 15.29
N LEU A 645 -22.14 7.04 14.76
CA LEU A 645 -21.80 6.55 13.43
C LEU A 645 -23.04 6.50 12.53
N ASP A 646 -22.83 6.65 11.23
CA ASP A 646 -23.86 6.32 10.24
C ASP A 646 -23.86 4.83 9.86
N ASP A 647 -24.75 4.47 8.94
CA ASP A 647 -24.88 3.11 8.44
C ASP A 647 -23.66 2.63 7.64
N TRP A 648 -22.70 3.49 7.30
CA TRP A 648 -21.41 3.10 6.69
C TRP A 648 -20.27 3.03 7.71
N GLY A 649 -20.56 3.28 8.99
CA GLY A 649 -19.55 3.31 10.06
C GLY A 649 -18.76 4.61 10.13
N ARG A 650 -19.19 5.67 9.43
CA ARG A 650 -18.52 6.98 9.43
C ARG A 650 -19.00 7.83 10.61
N ILE A 651 -18.10 8.60 11.22
CA ILE A 651 -18.40 9.42 12.41
C ILE A 651 -19.29 10.60 12.04
N THR A 652 -20.52 10.62 12.51
CA THR A 652 -21.44 11.77 12.35
C THR A 652 -21.36 12.75 13.51
N GLN A 653 -20.91 12.30 14.68
CA GLN A 653 -20.75 13.15 15.85
C GLN A 653 -19.66 12.62 16.79
N ILE A 654 -18.81 13.52 17.29
CA ILE A 654 -17.88 13.27 18.39
C ILE A 654 -18.42 14.01 19.61
N VAL A 655 -18.66 13.29 20.71
CA VAL A 655 -19.07 13.89 21.98
C VAL A 655 -17.94 13.73 22.99
N THR A 656 -17.44 14.87 23.46
CA THR A 656 -16.32 14.92 24.41
C THR A 656 -16.79 14.66 25.85
N PRO A 657 -15.87 14.42 26.80
CA PRO A 657 -16.18 14.24 28.22
C PRO A 657 -17.02 15.37 28.85
N GLU A 658 -16.91 16.60 28.34
CA GLU A 658 -17.68 17.76 28.82
C GLU A 658 -19.08 17.88 28.18
N GLY A 659 -19.45 16.93 27.31
CA GLY A 659 -20.70 16.97 26.55
C GLY A 659 -20.69 17.95 25.37
N ALA A 660 -19.51 18.47 25.00
CA ALA A 660 -19.32 19.22 23.76
C ALA A 660 -19.45 18.28 22.56
N ALA A 661 -20.07 18.74 21.47
CA ALA A 661 -20.40 17.91 20.33
C ALA A 661 -19.92 18.53 19.01
N GLU A 662 -18.99 17.86 18.34
CA GLU A 662 -18.59 18.16 16.96
C GLU A 662 -19.38 17.27 16.01
N LYS A 663 -19.86 17.81 14.88
CA LYS A 663 -20.72 17.09 13.93
C LYS A 663 -20.12 17.10 12.54
N TYR A 664 -20.36 16.01 11.82
CA TYR A 664 -19.91 15.80 10.45
C TYR A 664 -21.05 15.26 9.60
N THR A 665 -21.09 15.69 8.35
CA THR A 665 -21.98 15.11 7.34
C THR A 665 -21.19 14.75 6.10
N TYR A 666 -21.67 13.76 5.35
CA TYR A 666 -20.95 13.21 4.21
C TYR A 666 -21.80 13.24 2.94
N ASP A 667 -21.13 13.29 1.80
CA ASP A 667 -21.73 12.97 0.51
C ASP A 667 -21.81 11.45 0.28
N TYR A 668 -22.28 11.06 -0.91
CA TYR A 668 -22.45 9.66 -1.29
C TYR A 668 -21.14 8.93 -1.56
N ALA A 669 -20.06 9.67 -1.84
CA ALA A 669 -18.72 9.14 -2.05
C ALA A 669 -17.91 9.04 -0.75
N GLY A 670 -18.44 9.54 0.37
CA GLY A 670 -17.74 9.52 1.67
C GLY A 670 -16.97 10.78 2.00
N ASN A 671 -17.09 11.84 1.19
CA ASN A 671 -16.41 13.09 1.46
C ASN A 671 -17.17 13.93 2.50
N ILE A 672 -16.46 14.60 3.41
CA ILE A 672 -17.06 15.46 4.44
C ILE A 672 -17.60 16.73 3.81
N ILE A 673 -18.92 16.96 3.81
CA ILE A 673 -19.52 18.18 3.25
C ILE A 673 -19.78 19.26 4.30
N THR A 674 -19.87 18.91 5.58
CA THR A 674 -19.93 19.89 6.68
C THR A 674 -19.15 19.43 7.89
N THR A 675 -18.52 20.38 8.57
CA THR A 675 -17.99 20.23 9.93
C THR A 675 -18.62 21.31 10.81
N THR A 676 -19.22 20.93 11.92
CA THR A 676 -19.79 21.86 12.90
C THR A 676 -19.09 21.66 14.23
N ASP A 677 -18.40 22.69 14.72
CA ASP A 677 -17.76 22.66 16.03
C ASP A 677 -18.77 22.70 17.18
N ALA A 678 -18.31 22.48 18.41
CA ALA A 678 -19.17 22.45 19.58
C ALA A 678 -19.74 23.83 20.00
N ASN A 679 -19.25 24.93 19.42
CA ASN A 679 -19.80 26.27 19.55
C ASN A 679 -20.85 26.58 18.47
N GLY A 680 -21.04 25.69 17.48
CA GLY A 680 -21.99 25.82 16.37
C GLY A 680 -21.41 26.45 15.10
N GLY A 681 -20.12 26.78 15.09
CA GLY A 681 -19.42 27.27 13.90
C GLY A 681 -19.37 26.17 12.84
N THR A 682 -19.90 26.43 11.64
CA THR A 682 -20.00 25.42 10.57
C THR A 682 -19.16 25.79 9.36
N ILE A 683 -18.30 24.88 8.90
CA ILE A 683 -17.58 24.96 7.63
C ILE A 683 -18.25 24.01 6.63
N THR A 684 -18.43 24.44 5.38
CA THR A 684 -18.96 23.57 4.32
C THR A 684 -17.92 23.33 3.23
N TYR A 685 -17.89 22.11 2.71
CA TYR A 685 -16.96 21.68 1.66
C TYR A 685 -17.75 21.22 0.43
N SER A 686 -17.28 21.63 -0.75
CA SER A 686 -17.78 21.15 -2.05
C SER A 686 -16.68 20.35 -2.75
N TYR A 687 -17.04 19.32 -3.51
CA TYR A 687 -16.09 18.43 -4.20
C TYR A 687 -16.32 18.39 -5.71
N ASN A 688 -15.23 18.20 -6.47
CA ASN A 688 -15.26 17.98 -7.91
C ASN A 688 -15.55 16.50 -8.27
N SER A 689 -15.66 16.19 -9.57
CA SER A 689 -15.92 14.82 -10.05
C SER A 689 -14.77 13.83 -9.77
N LEU A 690 -13.59 14.31 -9.38
CA LEU A 690 -12.46 13.48 -8.96
C LEU A 690 -12.44 13.23 -7.44
N GLY A 691 -13.40 13.79 -6.69
CA GLY A 691 -13.44 13.70 -5.22
C GLY A 691 -12.52 14.67 -4.49
N GLN A 692 -12.06 15.73 -5.17
CA GLN A 692 -11.15 16.74 -4.60
C GLN A 692 -11.93 18.00 -4.20
N VAL A 693 -11.51 18.67 -3.11
CA VAL A 693 -12.19 19.86 -2.58
C VAL A 693 -12.15 21.00 -3.61
N SER A 694 -13.29 21.51 -4.04
CA SER A 694 -13.40 22.64 -4.97
C SER A 694 -13.74 23.97 -4.29
N GLU A 695 -14.40 23.94 -3.13
CA GLU A 695 -14.78 25.12 -2.35
C GLU A 695 -14.74 24.78 -0.86
N ILE A 696 -14.21 25.70 -0.06
CA ILE A 696 -14.37 25.71 1.41
C ILE A 696 -15.04 27.02 1.78
N LYS A 697 -16.21 26.94 2.42
CA LYS A 697 -16.90 28.10 2.98
C LYS A 697 -16.78 28.07 4.50
N ASP A 698 -16.20 29.13 5.07
CA ASP A 698 -16.01 29.24 6.51
C ASP A 698 -17.30 29.58 7.28
N GLN A 699 -17.19 29.66 8.60
CA GLN A 699 -18.30 29.91 9.53
C GLN A 699 -18.98 31.28 9.34
N GLU A 700 -18.31 32.22 8.65
CA GLU A 700 -18.84 33.55 8.34
C GLU A 700 -19.39 33.63 6.90
N GLY A 701 -19.31 32.54 6.13
CA GLY A 701 -19.77 32.45 4.74
C GLY A 701 -18.73 32.88 3.71
N ASN A 702 -17.48 33.17 4.10
CA ASN A 702 -16.41 33.50 3.16
C ASN A 702 -15.89 32.24 2.49
N SER A 703 -15.71 32.29 1.16
CA SER A 703 -15.37 31.13 0.34
C SER A 703 -13.93 31.18 -0.14
N GLU A 704 -13.29 30.03 -0.16
CA GLU A 704 -12.00 29.74 -0.77
C GLU A 704 -12.21 28.68 -1.86
N PHE A 705 -11.64 28.88 -3.04
CA PHE A 705 -11.85 28.00 -4.19
C PHE A 705 -10.55 27.34 -4.64
N PHE A 706 -10.65 26.09 -5.09
CA PHE A 706 -9.54 25.25 -5.52
C PHE A 706 -9.85 24.68 -6.90
N TYR A 707 -8.87 24.77 -7.80
CA TYR A 707 -8.97 24.28 -9.16
C TYR A 707 -7.79 23.36 -9.46
N TYR A 708 -8.07 22.31 -10.22
CA TYR A 708 -7.11 21.25 -10.49
C TYR A 708 -6.80 21.19 -11.99
N ASP A 709 -5.60 20.73 -12.34
CA ASP A 709 -5.30 20.38 -13.72
C ASP A 709 -5.85 18.98 -14.08
N GLU A 710 -5.68 18.58 -15.35
CA GLU A 710 -6.18 17.31 -15.87
C GLU A 710 -5.49 16.07 -15.26
N GLU A 711 -4.35 16.24 -14.57
CA GLU A 711 -3.69 15.18 -13.79
C GLU A 711 -4.17 15.15 -12.33
N GLY A 712 -5.08 16.06 -11.96
CA GLY A 712 -5.58 16.22 -10.60
C GLY A 712 -4.65 17.00 -9.66
N ASN A 713 -3.67 17.76 -10.15
CA ASN A 713 -2.82 18.59 -9.28
C ASN A 713 -3.46 19.97 -9.05
N LEU A 714 -3.30 20.56 -7.85
CA LEU A 714 -3.86 21.87 -7.49
C LEU A 714 -3.21 23.01 -8.29
N SER A 715 -3.81 23.39 -9.41
CA SER A 715 -3.28 24.36 -10.37
C SER A 715 -3.58 25.81 -10.00
N LYS A 716 -4.70 26.07 -9.31
CA LYS A 716 -5.11 27.42 -8.90
C LYS A 716 -5.88 27.42 -7.59
N GLN A 717 -5.64 28.42 -6.76
CA GLN A 717 -6.34 28.66 -5.49
C GLN A 717 -6.75 30.12 -5.39
N LEU A 718 -8.00 30.38 -5.00
CA LEU A 718 -8.51 31.70 -4.66
C LEU A 718 -8.83 31.72 -3.17
N ASP A 719 -8.09 32.49 -2.38
CA ASP A 719 -8.31 32.62 -0.94
C ASP A 719 -9.55 33.49 -0.61
N ARG A 720 -9.90 33.60 0.68
CA ARG A 720 -11.10 34.35 1.13
C ARG A 720 -10.98 35.87 0.95
N ASN A 721 -9.75 36.37 0.79
CA ASN A 721 -9.45 37.75 0.44
C ASN A 721 -9.41 37.96 -1.08
N GLU A 722 -9.78 36.94 -1.86
CA GLU A 722 -9.71 36.90 -3.32
C GLU A 722 -8.27 36.96 -3.88
N ASN A 723 -7.24 36.66 -3.09
CA ASN A 723 -5.89 36.50 -3.64
C ASN A 723 -5.81 35.19 -4.42
N ILE A 724 -5.06 35.21 -5.54
CA ILE A 724 -4.89 34.07 -6.43
C ILE A 724 -3.50 33.49 -6.24
N VAL A 725 -3.40 32.17 -6.18
CA VAL A 725 -2.14 31.41 -6.25
C VAL A 725 -2.24 30.40 -7.39
N ASP A 726 -1.45 30.60 -8.44
CA ASP A 726 -1.32 29.68 -9.57
C ASP A 726 -0.09 28.77 -9.38
N ARG A 727 -0.21 27.49 -9.72
CA ARG A 727 0.84 26.46 -9.61
C ARG A 727 0.96 25.63 -10.89
N VAL A 728 2.19 25.23 -11.21
CA VAL A 728 2.49 24.33 -12.33
C VAL A 728 3.35 23.19 -11.79
N TYR A 729 3.13 21.97 -12.30
CA TYR A 729 3.80 20.75 -11.85
C TYR A 729 4.50 20.03 -13.01
N ASN A 730 5.58 19.31 -12.68
CA ASN A 730 6.25 18.38 -13.59
C ASN A 730 5.67 16.95 -13.47
N ILE A 731 6.23 15.99 -14.20
CA ILE A 731 5.85 14.57 -14.16
C ILE A 731 5.89 13.95 -12.75
N ASP A 732 6.77 14.44 -11.88
CA ASP A 732 6.93 13.96 -10.49
C ASP A 732 5.94 14.58 -9.51
N LYS A 733 5.03 15.42 -10.01
CA LYS A 733 4.14 16.27 -9.20
C LYS A 733 4.91 17.24 -8.29
N ASN A 734 6.15 17.56 -8.65
CA ASN A 734 6.92 18.62 -8.01
C ASN A 734 6.54 19.97 -8.62
N ILE A 735 6.48 21.01 -7.78
CA ILE A 735 6.09 22.36 -8.20
C ILE A 735 7.20 22.96 -9.08
N VAL A 736 6.86 23.46 -10.26
CA VAL A 736 7.75 24.16 -11.19
C VAL A 736 7.62 25.67 -11.05
N SER A 737 6.40 26.18 -10.79
CA SER A 737 6.15 27.61 -10.61
C SER A 737 5.04 27.85 -9.60
N VAL A 738 5.19 28.89 -8.79
CA VAL A 738 4.13 29.47 -7.96
C VAL A 738 4.05 30.96 -8.26
N LYS A 739 2.86 31.44 -8.63
CA LYS A 739 2.59 32.87 -8.80
C LYS A 739 1.43 33.28 -7.92
N ALA A 740 1.64 34.25 -7.03
CA ALA A 740 0.60 34.78 -6.16
C ALA A 740 0.36 36.27 -6.38
N TYR A 741 -0.89 36.70 -6.50
CA TYR A 741 -1.28 38.11 -6.71
C TYR A 741 -2.70 38.41 -6.21
N LYS A 742 -2.98 39.67 -5.88
CA LYS A 742 -4.31 40.12 -5.44
C LYS A 742 -5.27 40.25 -6.62
N ASN A 743 -6.44 39.61 -6.59
CA ASN A 743 -7.49 39.83 -7.58
C ASN A 743 -8.11 41.21 -7.39
N HIS A 744 -7.69 42.19 -8.18
CA HIS A 744 -8.43 43.45 -8.28
C HIS A 744 -9.40 43.28 -9.45
N LYS A 745 -10.72 43.27 -9.19
CA LYS A 745 -11.72 43.46 -10.25
C LYS A 745 -11.55 44.84 -10.90
N LYS A 746 -10.58 44.96 -11.81
CA LYS A 746 -10.43 46.03 -12.80
C LYS A 746 -9.82 45.40 -14.05
N THR A 747 -10.41 45.72 -15.20
CA THR A 747 -10.07 45.20 -16.53
C THR A 747 -8.57 45.25 -16.82
N ILE A 748 -8.07 44.23 -17.53
CA ILE A 748 -6.66 44.06 -17.95
C ILE A 748 -6.07 45.34 -18.60
N GLU A 749 -6.90 46.12 -19.29
CA GLU A 749 -6.49 47.39 -19.91
C GLU A 749 -6.12 48.50 -18.92
N GLU A 750 -6.67 48.52 -17.70
CA GLU A 750 -6.32 49.50 -16.67
C GLU A 750 -5.03 49.12 -15.91
N ILE A 751 -4.76 47.82 -15.76
CA ILE A 751 -3.58 47.28 -15.06
C ILE A 751 -2.28 47.52 -15.86
N SER A 752 -2.37 47.58 -17.19
CA SER A 752 -1.21 47.79 -18.07
C SER A 752 -0.57 49.19 -18.01
N LYS A 753 -1.22 50.17 -17.38
CA LYS A 753 -0.75 51.57 -17.33
C LYS A 753 -0.05 51.96 -16.02
N GLU A 754 -0.18 51.17 -14.96
CA GLU A 754 0.57 51.36 -13.72
C GLU A 754 1.39 50.10 -13.45
N GLN A 755 2.72 50.18 -13.64
CA GLN A 755 3.70 49.12 -13.35
C GLN A 755 3.83 48.81 -11.83
N LYS A 756 2.72 48.62 -11.11
CA LYS A 756 2.69 48.18 -9.72
C LYS A 756 1.49 47.25 -9.47
N ILE A 757 1.58 46.02 -10.00
CA ILE A 757 0.94 44.88 -9.31
C ILE A 757 1.75 44.71 -8.02
N LEU A 758 1.31 45.34 -6.93
CA LEU A 758 2.13 45.59 -5.75
C LEU A 758 2.58 44.33 -4.99
N ASN A 759 2.05 43.14 -5.30
CA ASN A 759 2.38 41.90 -4.61
C ASN A 759 2.36 40.70 -5.58
N ILE A 760 3.42 40.52 -6.39
CA ILE A 760 3.65 39.26 -7.12
C ILE A 760 4.70 38.47 -6.35
N ILE A 761 4.30 37.38 -5.70
CA ILE A 761 5.26 36.32 -5.35
C ILE A 761 5.44 35.51 -6.63
N ASP A 762 6.67 35.47 -7.16
CA ASP A 762 7.05 34.62 -8.29
C ASP A 762 8.15 33.68 -7.81
N GLN A 763 7.78 32.42 -7.61
CA GLN A 763 8.72 31.36 -7.30
C GLN A 763 8.84 30.41 -8.49
N ARG A 764 10.07 30.06 -8.82
CA ARG A 764 10.37 29.14 -9.93
C ARG A 764 11.34 28.08 -9.44
N TYR A 765 11.05 26.85 -9.80
CA TYR A 765 11.81 25.68 -9.40
C TYR A 765 12.23 24.96 -10.68
N ASN A 766 13.53 24.75 -10.81
CA ASN A 766 14.10 24.01 -11.92
C ASN A 766 14.65 22.69 -11.38
N TYR A 767 14.50 21.63 -12.15
CA TYR A 767 14.91 20.28 -11.80
C TYR A 767 16.09 19.83 -12.68
N ASN A 768 16.88 18.91 -12.16
CA ASN A 768 17.86 18.17 -12.93
C ASN A 768 17.15 17.14 -13.82
N GLU A 769 17.89 16.57 -14.78
CA GLU A 769 17.34 15.61 -15.74
C GLU A 769 16.88 14.29 -15.09
N ASP A 770 17.34 14.01 -13.86
CA ASP A 770 16.93 12.90 -13.00
C ASP A 770 15.69 13.20 -12.13
N GLY A 771 15.21 14.45 -12.11
CA GLY A 771 14.07 14.92 -11.31
C GLY A 771 14.44 15.53 -9.94
N THR A 772 15.72 15.53 -9.54
CA THR A 772 16.16 16.21 -8.31
C THR A 772 16.08 17.73 -8.44
N LEU A 773 15.82 18.45 -7.34
CA LEU A 773 15.68 19.92 -7.39
C LEU A 773 17.02 20.59 -7.70
N LYS A 774 17.17 21.23 -8.86
CA LYS A 774 18.43 21.91 -9.23
C LYS A 774 18.56 23.27 -8.56
N ASN A 775 17.54 24.10 -8.71
CA ASN A 775 17.53 25.43 -8.12
C ASN A 775 16.11 25.95 -7.89
N ALA A 776 16.00 26.88 -6.95
CA ALA A 776 14.77 27.59 -6.64
C ALA A 776 15.04 29.11 -6.64
N TYR A 777 14.24 29.84 -7.39
CA TYR A 777 14.24 31.30 -7.41
C TYR A 777 13.08 31.81 -6.56
N THR A 778 13.39 32.60 -5.52
CA THR A 778 12.37 33.19 -4.63
C THR A 778 12.88 34.50 -4.04
N GLY A 779 12.04 35.55 -4.04
CA GLY A 779 12.38 36.84 -3.41
C GLY A 779 13.69 37.46 -3.93
N ASN A 780 13.97 37.34 -5.24
CA ASN A 780 15.23 37.74 -5.89
C ASN A 780 16.49 36.97 -5.45
N MET A 781 16.35 35.87 -4.70
CA MET A 781 17.43 34.96 -4.34
C MET A 781 17.36 33.70 -5.18
N LEU A 782 18.53 33.25 -5.65
CA LEU A 782 18.69 31.96 -6.32
C LEU A 782 19.30 30.97 -5.32
N TYR A 783 18.56 29.93 -4.97
CA TYR A 783 19.07 28.81 -4.19
C TYR A 783 19.44 27.66 -5.12
N GLU A 784 20.62 27.08 -4.93
CA GLU A 784 21.10 25.95 -5.71
C GLU A 784 21.31 24.75 -4.79
N TYR A 785 20.98 23.55 -5.28
CA TYR A 785 21.06 22.30 -4.53
C TYR A 785 21.84 21.28 -5.36
N ASN A 786 22.82 20.64 -4.73
CA ASN A 786 23.58 19.55 -5.34
C ASN A 786 23.39 18.27 -4.53
N PHE A 787 23.27 17.14 -5.22
CA PHE A 787 23.03 15.84 -4.62
C PHE A 787 24.15 14.88 -5.01
N ASN A 788 24.45 13.92 -4.11
CA ASN A 788 25.35 12.81 -4.42
C ASN A 788 24.65 11.78 -5.32
N ASP A 789 25.37 10.72 -5.69
CA ASP A 789 24.84 9.67 -6.55
C ASP A 789 23.72 8.83 -5.92
N GLU A 790 23.56 8.85 -4.59
CA GLU A 790 22.42 8.24 -3.87
C GLU A 790 21.19 9.17 -3.80
N GLY A 791 21.25 10.37 -4.40
CA GLY A 791 20.17 11.36 -4.36
C GLY A 791 20.08 12.15 -3.05
N MET A 792 21.13 12.16 -2.22
CA MET A 792 21.19 12.87 -0.95
C MET A 792 21.83 14.25 -1.09
N LEU A 793 21.30 15.26 -0.41
CA LEU A 793 21.77 16.65 -0.53
C LEU A 793 23.23 16.78 -0.05
N GLU A 794 24.16 17.19 -0.91
CA GLU A 794 25.56 17.44 -0.56
C GLU A 794 25.83 18.92 -0.27
N SER A 795 25.14 19.83 -0.95
CA SER A 795 25.31 21.25 -0.69
C SER A 795 24.08 22.07 -1.03
N LYS A 796 23.88 23.15 -0.26
CA LYS A 796 22.89 24.19 -0.52
C LYS A 796 23.59 25.54 -0.59
N SER A 797 23.40 26.25 -1.70
CA SER A 797 23.97 27.58 -1.93
C SER A 797 22.87 28.64 -2.08
N ALA A 798 23.20 29.89 -1.79
CA ALA A 798 22.38 31.05 -2.14
C ALA A 798 23.24 32.07 -2.89
N SER A 799 22.83 32.41 -4.11
CA SER A 799 23.52 33.36 -4.99
C SER A 799 25.03 33.07 -5.12
N GLY A 800 25.37 31.80 -5.35
CA GLY A 800 26.76 31.31 -5.49
C GLY A 800 27.54 31.10 -4.19
N ARG A 801 26.98 31.44 -3.02
CA ARG A 801 27.61 31.19 -1.72
C ARG A 801 27.04 29.94 -1.07
N ILE A 802 27.90 28.94 -0.82
CA ILE A 802 27.54 27.73 -0.08
C ILE A 802 27.11 28.12 1.34
N LEU A 803 25.87 27.75 1.69
CA LEU A 803 25.31 27.95 3.02
C LEU A 803 25.60 26.75 3.92
N LEU A 804 25.43 25.55 3.37
CA LEU A 804 25.56 24.28 4.07
C LEU A 804 26.19 23.24 3.13
N ASN A 805 27.14 22.47 3.64
CA ASN A 805 27.64 21.24 3.03
C ASN A 805 27.35 20.06 3.95
N TYR A 806 27.01 18.92 3.35
CA TYR A 806 26.71 17.68 4.04
C TYR A 806 27.66 16.57 3.58
N ALA A 807 27.98 15.66 4.49
CA ALA A 807 28.59 14.39 4.17
C ALA A 807 27.84 13.29 4.94
N TYR A 808 27.85 12.08 4.39
CA TYR A 808 27.11 10.94 4.95
C TYR A 808 28.05 9.77 5.25
N ASP A 809 27.64 8.89 6.15
CA ASP A 809 28.31 7.62 6.43
C ASP A 809 27.78 6.51 5.50
N LYS A 810 28.25 5.26 5.66
CA LYS A 810 27.84 4.14 4.79
C LYS A 810 26.38 3.71 4.98
N ASN A 811 25.81 4.01 6.15
CA ASN A 811 24.40 3.79 6.47
C ASN A 811 23.52 4.95 5.99
N ASN A 812 24.09 5.93 5.27
CA ASN A 812 23.44 7.15 4.80
C ASN A 812 22.98 8.10 5.93
N ASN A 813 23.54 7.99 7.13
CA ASN A 813 23.30 9.00 8.18
C ASN A 813 24.17 10.24 7.95
N ILE A 814 23.74 11.41 8.44
CA ILE A 814 24.53 12.64 8.37
C ILE A 814 25.82 12.45 9.17
N LYS A 815 26.97 12.50 8.51
CA LYS A 815 28.30 12.44 9.13
C LYS A 815 28.87 13.82 9.44
N THR A 816 28.62 14.80 8.57
CA THR A 816 29.11 16.16 8.76
C THR A 816 28.12 17.18 8.22
N ILE A 817 27.89 18.27 8.96
CA ILE A 817 27.25 19.50 8.45
C ILE A 817 28.25 20.64 8.61
N LYS A 818 28.62 21.31 7.51
CA LYS A 818 29.51 22.46 7.52
C LYS A 818 28.77 23.72 7.12
N ASP A 819 28.82 24.72 7.97
CA ASP A 819 28.15 26.00 7.75
C ASP A 819 28.93 26.96 6.85
N ILE A 820 28.30 28.10 6.55
CA ILE A 820 28.84 29.18 5.74
C ILE A 820 30.13 29.83 6.31
N THR A 821 30.41 29.63 7.61
CA THR A 821 31.64 30.12 8.28
C THR A 821 32.77 29.10 8.21
N GLY A 822 32.48 27.90 7.72
CA GLY A 822 33.39 26.77 7.66
C GLY A 822 33.45 25.94 8.94
N LYS A 823 32.62 26.24 9.93
CA LYS A 823 32.48 25.42 11.15
C LYS A 823 31.66 24.18 10.82
N SER A 824 32.12 23.02 11.27
CA SER A 824 31.41 21.76 11.07
C SER A 824 30.89 21.20 12.39
N SER A 825 29.72 20.57 12.31
CA SER A 825 29.24 19.60 13.28
C SER A 825 29.49 18.20 12.70
N ILE A 826 30.38 17.44 13.33
CA ILE A 826 30.77 16.09 12.92
C ILE A 826 30.03 15.10 13.80
N TYR A 827 29.19 14.27 13.22
CA TYR A 827 28.36 13.29 13.90
C TYR A 827 29.03 11.92 13.85
N ARG A 828 28.95 11.19 14.97
CA ARG A 828 29.37 9.80 15.09
C ARG A 828 28.24 8.98 15.67
N TYR A 829 28.08 7.77 15.15
CA TYR A 829 27.02 6.86 15.54
C TYR A 829 27.58 5.70 16.37
N ASP A 830 26.76 5.12 17.23
CA ASP A 830 27.08 3.85 17.89
C ASP A 830 26.79 2.66 16.97
N ASP A 831 27.15 1.45 17.42
CA ASP A 831 26.94 0.23 16.65
C ASP A 831 25.45 -0.10 16.45
N THR A 832 24.52 0.58 17.13
CA THR A 832 23.07 0.48 16.93
C THR A 832 22.51 1.59 16.03
N ASN A 833 23.39 2.34 15.35
CA ASN A 833 23.06 3.41 14.41
C ASN A 833 22.41 4.67 15.05
N ARG A 834 22.67 4.94 16.34
CA ARG A 834 22.18 6.13 17.06
C ARG A 834 23.30 7.16 17.22
N VAL A 835 22.97 8.46 17.29
CA VAL A 835 24.00 9.52 17.48
C VAL A 835 24.68 9.36 18.83
N LYS A 836 25.97 9.02 18.84
CA LYS A 836 26.77 8.84 20.06
C LYS A 836 27.53 10.11 20.45
N GLU A 837 28.05 10.82 19.46
CA GLU A 837 28.95 11.95 19.68
C GLU A 837 28.80 12.99 18.56
N ILE A 838 28.85 14.27 18.92
CA ILE A 838 28.95 15.41 17.99
C ILE A 838 30.22 16.18 18.33
N LYS A 839 31.05 16.47 17.32
CA LYS A 839 32.33 17.18 17.44
C LYS A 839 32.42 18.42 16.57
N ASP A 840 33.33 19.32 16.91
CA ASP A 840 33.72 20.45 16.06
C ASP A 840 34.87 20.08 15.09
N ASN A 841 35.29 21.05 14.29
CA ASN A 841 36.41 20.91 13.34
C ASN A 841 37.75 20.51 13.98
N ASN A 842 37.96 20.82 15.26
CA ASN A 842 39.20 20.56 15.99
C ASN A 842 39.13 19.22 16.74
N GLU A 843 38.15 18.37 16.43
CA GLU A 843 37.88 17.10 17.11
C GLU A 843 37.51 17.26 18.60
N ASN A 844 37.16 18.48 19.04
CA ASN A 844 36.62 18.69 20.38
C ASN A 844 35.19 18.17 20.43
N THR A 845 34.91 17.31 21.41
CA THR A 845 33.55 16.86 21.71
C THR A 845 32.69 18.07 22.06
N LEU A 846 31.63 18.30 21.28
CA LEU A 846 30.57 19.26 21.57
C LEU A 846 29.50 18.63 22.46
N VAL A 847 29.13 17.38 22.16
CA VAL A 847 28.11 16.62 22.89
C VAL A 847 28.40 15.11 22.79
N ASN A 848 28.27 14.38 23.89
CA ASN A 848 28.20 12.91 23.94
C ASN A 848 26.85 12.47 24.50
N TYR A 849 26.27 11.43 23.90
CA TYR A 849 25.00 10.83 24.30
C TYR A 849 25.22 9.42 24.85
N ASP A 850 24.59 9.13 25.97
CA ASP A 850 24.41 7.78 26.50
C ASP A 850 22.92 7.44 26.47
N TYR A 851 22.58 6.19 26.18
CA TYR A 851 21.20 5.72 26.01
C TYR A 851 20.86 4.58 26.97
N PHE A 852 19.56 4.41 27.22
CA PHE A 852 18.97 3.18 27.76
C PHE A 852 18.83 2.12 26.64
N LYS A 853 18.45 0.90 27.00
CA LYS A 853 18.29 -0.21 26.05
C LYS A 853 17.04 -0.08 25.18
N ASN A 854 16.07 0.72 25.61
CA ASN A 854 14.88 1.07 24.85
C ASN A 854 15.08 2.33 23.98
N ASP A 855 16.33 2.75 23.76
CA ASP A 855 16.75 3.92 22.97
C ASP A 855 16.47 5.31 23.58
N ASP A 856 15.93 5.38 24.79
CA ASP A 856 15.75 6.66 25.49
C ASP A 856 17.11 7.29 25.88
N ILE A 857 17.20 8.62 25.80
CA ILE A 857 18.42 9.35 26.19
C ILE A 857 18.60 9.23 27.71
N LYS A 858 19.71 8.65 28.15
CA LYS A 858 20.08 8.52 29.56
C LYS A 858 20.91 9.69 30.05
N THR A 859 21.87 10.14 29.25
CA THR A 859 22.78 11.23 29.63
C THR A 859 23.23 12.01 28.41
N ILE A 860 23.34 13.33 28.56
CA ILE A 860 23.99 14.22 27.61
C ILE A 860 25.16 14.89 28.32
N ASN A 861 26.38 14.66 27.82
CA ASN A 861 27.60 15.31 28.31
C ASN A 861 28.03 16.38 27.29
N TYR A 862 28.03 17.64 27.68
CA TYR A 862 28.38 18.77 26.82
C TYR A 862 29.89 19.08 26.91
N GLY A 863 30.48 19.53 25.81
CA GLY A 863 31.90 19.86 25.70
C GLY A 863 32.38 20.97 26.64
N ASN A 864 31.47 21.81 27.13
CA ASN A 864 31.76 22.83 28.14
C ASN A 864 31.76 22.28 29.58
N GLY A 865 31.62 20.96 29.75
CA GLY A 865 31.63 20.26 31.04
C GLY A 865 30.27 20.17 31.73
N LEU A 866 29.19 20.66 31.12
CA LEU A 866 27.83 20.41 31.63
C LEU A 866 27.44 18.95 31.41
N LYS A 867 26.67 18.38 32.33
CA LYS A 867 26.13 17.03 32.21
C LYS A 867 24.67 17.01 32.61
N SER A 868 23.79 16.59 31.70
CA SER A 868 22.36 16.38 31.95
C SER A 868 22.06 14.90 32.03
N ASN A 869 21.48 14.44 33.14
CA ASN A 869 21.01 13.07 33.35
C ASN A 869 19.48 13.04 33.30
N TYR A 870 18.94 12.04 32.63
CA TYR A 870 17.50 11.83 32.47
C TYR A 870 17.10 10.50 33.12
N SER A 871 15.96 10.47 33.77
CA SER A 871 15.24 9.24 34.11
C SER A 871 13.82 9.32 33.57
N TYR A 872 13.21 8.16 33.33
CA TYR A 872 11.86 8.05 32.80
C TYR A 872 11.03 7.19 33.74
N ASP A 873 9.74 7.49 33.80
CA ASP A 873 8.77 6.61 34.44
C ASP A 873 8.51 5.37 33.55
N GLY A 874 7.62 4.48 34.00
CA GLY A 874 7.36 3.24 33.27
C GLY A 874 6.58 3.42 31.96
N ASP A 875 6.02 4.61 31.71
CA ASP A 875 5.27 4.93 30.49
C ASP A 875 6.13 5.77 29.52
N GLY A 876 7.41 6.01 29.85
CA GLY A 876 8.35 6.76 29.02
C GLY A 876 8.32 8.28 29.23
N ASN A 877 7.61 8.79 30.24
CA ASN A 877 7.65 10.22 30.56
C ASN A 877 8.92 10.56 31.36
N ILE A 878 9.54 11.72 31.11
CA ILE A 878 10.72 12.16 31.88
C ILE A 878 10.35 12.35 33.34
N GLU A 879 10.80 11.46 34.22
CA GLU A 879 10.56 11.51 35.67
C GLU A 879 11.55 12.47 36.35
N SER A 880 12.80 12.53 35.90
CA SER A 880 13.82 13.42 36.46
C SER A 880 14.77 13.97 35.40
N LEU A 881 15.17 15.24 35.56
CA LEU A 881 16.19 15.92 34.78
C LEU A 881 17.14 16.66 35.72
N VAL A 882 18.39 16.20 35.76
CA VAL A 882 19.45 16.81 36.58
C VAL A 882 20.61 17.26 35.71
N THR A 883 20.86 18.58 35.64
CA THR A 883 22.01 19.18 34.98
C THR A 883 23.02 19.69 35.99
N VAL A 884 24.25 19.21 35.90
CA VAL A 884 25.38 19.63 36.75
C VAL A 884 26.49 20.29 35.93
N THR A 885 27.27 21.17 36.57
CA THR A 885 28.51 21.71 36.02
C THR A 885 29.64 20.68 36.09
N SER A 886 30.79 21.03 35.51
CA SER A 886 32.02 20.23 35.61
C SER A 886 32.56 20.09 37.03
N THR A 887 32.18 21.00 37.94
CA THR A 887 32.54 20.94 39.37
C THR A 887 31.53 20.17 40.21
N GLY A 888 30.45 19.66 39.60
CA GLY A 888 29.37 18.95 40.28
C GLY A 888 28.29 19.86 40.88
N GLU A 889 28.32 21.17 40.59
CA GLU A 889 27.27 22.10 41.02
C GLU A 889 25.98 21.82 40.24
N VAL A 890 24.87 21.65 40.96
CA VAL A 890 23.56 21.41 40.37
C VAL A 890 22.98 22.72 39.83
N LEU A 891 22.79 22.80 38.51
CA LEU A 891 22.15 23.92 37.82
C LEU A 891 20.65 23.71 37.66
N VAL A 892 20.25 22.47 37.41
CA VAL A 892 18.87 22.03 37.18
C VAL A 892 18.65 20.71 37.89
N ASP A 893 17.55 20.57 38.62
CA ASP A 893 17.17 19.37 39.37
C ASP A 893 15.66 19.19 39.39
N TYR A 894 15.07 19.03 38.20
CA TYR A 894 13.63 18.88 38.10
C TYR A 894 13.20 17.43 38.30
N ASN A 895 12.22 17.20 39.16
CA ASN A 895 11.42 15.97 39.16
C ASN A 895 10.01 16.27 38.69
N TYR A 896 9.44 15.33 37.95
CA TYR A 896 8.14 15.45 37.31
C TYR A 896 7.24 14.29 37.72
N VAL A 897 5.96 14.58 37.90
CA VAL A 897 4.93 13.56 38.10
C VAL A 897 3.83 13.80 37.08
N TYR A 898 3.31 12.72 36.52
CA TYR A 898 2.28 12.72 35.49
C TYR A 898 1.03 12.00 35.97
N ASP A 899 -0.11 12.37 35.40
CA ASP A 899 -1.32 11.54 35.47
C ASP A 899 -1.29 10.40 34.44
N LEU A 900 -2.36 9.60 34.38
CA LEU A 900 -2.43 8.44 33.49
C LEU A 900 -2.63 8.77 32.01
N ASN A 901 -2.72 10.06 31.65
CA ASN A 901 -2.79 10.52 30.27
C ASN A 901 -1.50 11.25 29.84
N GLY A 902 -0.47 11.25 30.69
CA GLY A 902 0.78 11.95 30.42
C GLY A 902 0.71 13.47 30.67
N ASN A 903 -0.33 13.97 31.35
CA ASN A 903 -0.34 15.38 31.77
C ASN A 903 0.53 15.55 33.02
N ARG A 904 1.43 16.53 33.01
CA ARG A 904 2.31 16.80 34.15
C ARG A 904 1.53 17.44 35.30
N ILE A 905 1.33 16.71 36.40
CA ILE A 905 0.65 17.21 37.60
C ILE A 905 1.61 17.86 38.62
N GLU A 906 2.91 17.57 38.55
CA GLU A 906 3.91 18.17 39.43
C GLU A 906 5.23 18.46 38.68
N LYS A 907 5.86 19.60 39.03
CA LYS A 907 7.25 19.92 38.69
C LYS A 907 7.96 20.48 39.92
N THR A 908 8.83 19.69 40.54
CA THR A 908 9.62 20.07 41.71
C THR A 908 11.07 20.31 41.36
N SER A 909 11.71 21.24 42.06
CA SER A 909 13.17 21.37 42.16
C SER A 909 13.58 21.57 43.61
N SER A 910 14.88 21.67 43.90
CA SER A 910 15.38 22.04 45.25
C SER A 910 14.85 23.38 45.77
N LYS A 911 14.38 24.26 44.88
CA LYS A 911 13.98 25.64 45.21
C LYS A 911 12.50 25.94 44.97
N HIS A 912 11.87 25.24 44.03
CA HIS A 912 10.54 25.61 43.53
C HIS A 912 9.64 24.38 43.46
N LYS A 913 8.37 24.52 43.85
CA LYS A 913 7.39 23.44 43.69
C LYS A 913 6.16 23.93 42.93
N ASN A 914 5.95 23.38 41.74
CA ASN A 914 4.79 23.70 40.91
C ASN A 914 3.82 22.53 40.85
N HIS A 915 2.52 22.82 40.99
CA HIS A 915 1.45 21.84 40.82
C HIS A 915 0.53 22.27 39.68
N TYR A 916 -0.03 21.29 38.98
CA TYR A 916 -0.95 21.52 37.86
C TYR A 916 -2.15 20.58 37.99
N THR A 917 -3.33 21.09 37.65
CA THR A 917 -4.56 20.30 37.52
C THR A 917 -5.11 20.48 36.12
N TYR A 918 -5.85 19.48 35.65
CA TYR A 918 -6.42 19.46 34.32
C TYR A 918 -7.93 19.24 34.40
N ASP A 919 -8.67 19.76 33.42
CA ASP A 919 -10.08 19.43 33.25
C ASP A 919 -10.26 18.08 32.54
N SER A 920 -11.50 17.67 32.31
CA SER A 920 -11.83 16.39 31.67
C SER A 920 -11.45 16.33 30.18
N MET A 921 -11.02 17.44 29.59
CA MET A 921 -10.47 17.54 28.23
C MET A 921 -8.94 17.56 28.22
N ASN A 922 -8.29 17.27 29.35
CA ASN A 922 -6.83 17.38 29.55
C ASN A 922 -6.27 18.79 29.31
N ARG A 923 -7.08 19.85 29.52
CA ARG A 923 -6.62 21.24 29.43
C ARG A 923 -6.22 21.73 30.81
N LEU A 924 -5.15 22.54 30.89
CA LEU A 924 -4.65 23.08 32.15
C LEU A 924 -5.72 23.93 32.84
N LYS A 925 -6.23 23.47 33.99
CA LYS A 925 -7.29 24.13 34.75
C LYS A 925 -6.71 25.05 35.82
N ASP A 926 -5.76 24.55 36.62
CA ASP A 926 -5.09 25.32 37.65
C ASP A 926 -3.57 25.10 37.60
N SER A 927 -2.80 26.15 37.86
CA SER A 927 -1.36 26.04 38.12
C SER A 927 -0.99 26.83 39.38
N SER A 928 -0.24 26.19 40.27
CA SER A 928 0.27 26.81 41.50
C SER A 928 1.79 26.81 41.46
N TYR A 929 2.38 28.00 41.44
CA TYR A 929 3.80 28.28 41.63
C TYR A 929 4.01 28.86 43.05
N ASP A 930 5.25 29.09 43.48
CA ASP A 930 5.55 29.51 44.86
C ASP A 930 4.82 30.79 45.31
N GLU A 931 4.75 31.82 44.46
CA GLU A 931 4.09 33.12 44.76
C GLU A 931 2.95 33.46 43.78
N ARG A 932 2.58 32.52 42.92
CA ARG A 932 1.64 32.76 41.82
C ARG A 932 0.69 31.58 41.68
N GLN A 933 -0.61 31.86 41.75
CA GLN A 933 -1.64 30.91 41.38
C GLN A 933 -2.36 31.41 40.13
N GLU A 934 -2.53 30.52 39.17
CA GLU A 934 -3.32 30.76 37.97
C GLU A 934 -4.44 29.74 37.85
N SER A 935 -5.64 30.18 37.44
CA SER A 935 -6.72 29.30 37.01
C SER A 935 -7.26 29.73 35.66
N PHE A 936 -7.73 28.76 34.89
CA PHE A 936 -8.18 28.92 33.52
C PHE A 936 -9.55 28.31 33.35
N THR A 937 -10.39 28.95 32.53
CA THR A 937 -11.63 28.35 32.04
C THR A 937 -11.62 28.37 30.52
N TYR A 938 -12.39 27.47 29.92
CA TYR A 938 -12.42 27.28 28.47
C TYR A 938 -13.86 27.13 27.98
N ASP A 939 -14.08 27.41 26.70
CA ASP A 939 -15.32 27.05 26.02
C ASP A 939 -15.28 25.59 25.54
N LYS A 940 -16.31 25.19 24.78
CA LYS A 940 -16.49 23.82 24.31
C LYS A 940 -15.50 23.39 23.23
N VAL A 941 -14.80 24.33 22.59
CA VAL A 941 -13.82 24.06 21.53
C VAL A 941 -12.38 24.35 21.99
N GLY A 942 -12.19 24.66 23.28
CA GLY A 942 -10.86 24.85 23.88
C GLY A 942 -10.34 26.29 23.85
N ASN A 943 -11.15 27.27 23.47
CA ASN A 943 -10.76 28.67 23.61
C ASN A 943 -10.77 29.06 25.09
N ARG A 944 -9.69 29.69 25.57
CA ARG A 944 -9.59 30.16 26.96
C ARG A 944 -10.56 31.30 27.19
N LEU A 945 -11.53 31.17 28.10
CA LEU A 945 -12.50 32.22 28.44
C LEU A 945 -12.00 33.15 29.54
N THR A 946 -11.30 32.61 30.54
CA THR A 946 -10.72 33.39 31.63
C THR A 946 -9.32 32.93 31.98
N LYS A 947 -8.50 33.87 32.48
CA LYS A 947 -7.26 33.60 33.21
C LYS A 947 -7.26 34.40 34.49
N THR A 948 -7.25 33.75 35.64
CA THR A 948 -7.18 34.44 36.93
C THR A 948 -5.80 34.24 37.56
N THR A 949 -5.03 35.31 37.75
CA THR A 949 -3.72 35.28 38.42
C THR A 949 -3.79 36.03 39.75
N ASN A 950 -3.55 35.37 40.88
CA ASN A 950 -3.57 35.98 42.23
C ASN A 950 -4.79 36.91 42.50
N ASN A 951 -5.97 36.54 41.99
CA ASN A 951 -7.26 37.27 42.01
C ASN A 951 -7.53 38.30 40.89
N ILE A 952 -6.59 38.58 40.00
CA ILE A 952 -6.81 39.43 38.81
C ILE A 952 -7.29 38.55 37.66
N THR A 953 -8.44 38.87 37.05
CA THR A 953 -9.05 38.03 36.01
C THR A 953 -9.06 38.72 34.65
N ASP A 954 -8.29 38.17 33.72
CA ASP A 954 -8.37 38.49 32.30
C ASP A 954 -9.54 37.72 31.66
N LYS A 955 -10.35 38.38 30.84
CA LYS A 955 -11.45 37.75 30.08
C LYS A 955 -11.21 37.82 28.58
N TYR A 956 -11.48 36.73 27.90
CA TYR A 956 -11.27 36.56 26.47
C TYR A 956 -12.63 36.33 25.78
N VAL A 957 -12.88 37.05 24.70
CA VAL A 957 -14.11 36.94 23.90
C VAL A 957 -13.74 36.59 22.47
N TYR A 958 -14.43 35.60 21.88
CA TYR A 958 -14.12 35.07 20.55
C TYR A 958 -15.24 35.36 19.54
N ASN A 959 -14.91 35.40 18.25
CA ASN A 959 -15.88 35.40 17.16
C ASN A 959 -16.35 33.96 16.81
N VAL A 960 -17.23 33.84 15.82
CA VAL A 960 -17.76 32.53 15.35
C VAL A 960 -16.72 31.63 14.66
N LYS A 961 -15.55 32.18 14.29
CA LYS A 961 -14.39 31.45 13.78
C LYS A 961 -13.42 31.04 14.90
N ASN A 962 -13.80 31.21 16.17
CA ASN A 962 -12.96 30.94 17.34
C ASN A 962 -11.67 31.80 17.38
N GLN A 963 -11.72 33.01 16.83
CA GLN A 963 -10.62 33.98 16.88
C GLN A 963 -10.85 35.00 18.00
N LEU A 964 -9.79 35.36 18.74
CA LEU A 964 -9.88 36.29 19.86
C LEU A 964 -10.28 37.68 19.37
N LYS A 965 -11.47 38.14 19.73
CA LYS A 965 -12.01 39.46 19.36
C LYS A 965 -11.70 40.52 20.41
N GLU A 966 -11.77 40.17 21.69
CA GLU A 966 -11.58 41.10 22.81
C GLU A 966 -10.80 40.45 23.95
N LEU A 967 -9.85 41.20 24.52
CA LEU A 967 -9.14 40.83 25.74
C LEU A 967 -9.33 41.93 26.78
N HIS A 968 -10.06 41.61 27.85
CA HIS A 968 -10.35 42.51 28.96
C HIS A 968 -9.38 42.24 30.10
N GLN A 969 -8.59 43.25 30.48
CA GLN A 969 -7.62 43.20 31.57
C GLN A 969 -7.81 44.40 32.49
N ASP A 970 -7.19 44.38 33.68
CA ASP A 970 -7.21 45.52 34.61
C ASP A 970 -6.65 46.82 33.98
N SER A 971 -5.74 46.69 33.00
CA SER A 971 -5.15 47.82 32.26
C SER A 971 -6.04 48.37 31.14
N GLY A 972 -7.15 47.71 30.80
CA GLY A 972 -8.06 48.08 29.71
C GLY A 972 -8.45 46.92 28.79
N THR A 973 -9.24 47.22 27.76
CA THR A 973 -9.69 46.24 26.76
C THR A 973 -8.94 46.41 25.44
N ASN A 974 -8.32 45.32 24.96
CA ASN A 974 -7.74 45.25 23.62
C ASN A 974 -8.75 44.65 22.63
N PHE A 975 -8.88 45.27 21.46
CA PHE A 975 -9.75 44.79 20.36
C PHE A 975 -8.89 44.27 19.21
N PHE A 976 -9.30 43.14 18.65
CA PHE A 976 -8.63 42.50 17.53
C PHE A 976 -9.57 42.45 16.31
N THR A 977 -9.01 42.67 15.13
CA THR A 977 -9.72 42.58 13.85
C THR A 977 -8.93 41.71 12.90
N TYR A 978 -9.65 40.87 12.16
CA TYR A 978 -9.10 39.91 11.22
C TYR A 978 -9.57 40.26 9.81
N ASP A 979 -8.80 39.88 8.80
CA ASP A 979 -9.31 39.93 7.42
C ASP A 979 -10.17 38.69 7.14
N LYS A 980 -10.66 38.52 5.91
CA LYS A 980 -11.54 37.38 5.61
C LYS A 980 -10.79 36.04 5.67
N GLN A 981 -9.49 36.04 5.42
CA GLN A 981 -8.66 34.85 5.52
C GLN A 981 -8.39 34.47 6.98
N GLY A 982 -8.42 35.45 7.89
CA GLY A 982 -8.31 35.29 9.33
C GLY A 982 -7.20 36.15 9.89
#